data_AF-A0A970T5A3-F1
#
_entry.id   AF-A0A970T5A3-F1
#
_cell.length_a   1.000
_cell.length_b   1.000
_cell.length_c   1.000
_cell.angle_alpha   90.00
_cell.angle_beta   90.00
_cell.angle_gamma   90.00
#
_symmetry.space_group_name_H-M   'P 1'
#
loop_
_entity.id
_entity.type
_entity.pdbx_description
1 polymer ?
#
loop_
_entity_poly.entity_id
_entity_poly.type
_entity_poly.pdbx_seq_one_letter_code
_entity_poly.pdbx_strand_id
1 'polypeptide(L)'
;MKKRILFFMSLFLAGMVSCSEQYENEMNDPTEDNPTEWKVGLGLGSTTRALIGDADNGKRPVTWELYDEITVFNNTVSATFSLDEGVGTSTGLFKTVSSDFENQVNYYAVYAPRDSVSFTSGTGLAVNFGSNFLMDGTADEFVSDNMIMSSPAFQFTDNQATAATISVSTSVLELPLTLSSGEPLNINAIKLIAPVADYFVTRAVFDGEGNVSYTEKSSSITLNIYPTIILSASETTVVKFVLWTNPAITEASLAGQEMVFEFYEVQDVVCEIRKPAILFEAGNYYSVNEFPCEGIEDIEVVPLANCYMIAPGDSVIFSTLQANADGTTRISPADVLTVEYLWGDQPGALKTASGATDALIDALSLVELENGPGISVTAGSLTGNAVIAVKKNDVICWSWHIWVTDYAPSGAQPGQADGNYNVPGGIIQKYTNVDGAVTNVFMDRNIGATTAAAGLNTSKGLQYQWGRKDPFRSHWQDFENNTEEPPVYDKAGTPITTFETVKTTDAGMAAGAGFNNVEYTVQNPDVFITAGNNINKGDWYSQTNEVADDALWKPAGGGKSPYDPCPAGWRVPSNLNSGDVSNNASGAFGGLGATGADFTATYTVNADTTTVSHKTLGFVFVLSPQRRNTGVFLTTRILNLWTNGQPYNPTNSANGSITQVATDGFYANSGTGQRRACALHVRCVKDD
;
A
#
# COMPACT_ATOMS: atom_id res chain seq x y z
N MET A 1 47.68 -40.87 25.50
CA MET A 1 47.17 -39.74 26.32
C MET A 1 45.65 -39.71 26.18
N LYS A 2 44.94 -39.48 27.29
CA LYS A 2 43.50 -39.72 27.53
C LYS A 2 42.52 -39.06 26.53
N LYS A 3 41.42 -39.78 26.19
CA LYS A 3 39.98 -39.44 26.40
C LYS A 3 39.07 -40.40 25.59
N ARG A 4 38.41 -41.36 26.25
CA ARG A 4 36.94 -41.52 26.48
C ARG A 4 36.13 -41.82 25.19
N ILE A 5 35.71 -43.07 24.93
CA ILE A 5 34.51 -43.82 25.44
C ILE A 5 33.21 -43.22 24.88
N LEU A 6 32.28 -43.91 24.20
CA LEU A 6 32.06 -45.31 23.80
C LEU A 6 31.09 -45.31 22.60
N PHE A 7 31.20 -46.34 21.75
CA PHE A 7 30.33 -46.67 20.62
C PHE A 7 29.37 -47.81 21.01
N PHE A 8 28.39 -48.11 20.14
CA PHE A 8 27.48 -49.28 20.07
C PHE A 8 26.12 -49.19 20.78
N MET A 9 25.04 -49.86 20.36
CA MET A 9 24.52 -50.46 19.10
C MET A 9 23.26 -51.21 19.56
N SER A 10 22.23 -51.22 18.73
CA SER A 10 21.00 -51.99 18.89
C SER A 10 21.23 -53.51 19.05
N LEU A 11 20.47 -54.19 19.93
CA LEU A 11 19.63 -55.38 19.61
C LEU A 11 18.97 -56.02 20.87
N PHE A 12 17.64 -56.16 20.81
CA PHE A 12 16.79 -57.33 21.12
C PHE A 12 16.90 -58.15 22.44
N LEU A 13 15.74 -58.20 23.13
CA LEU A 13 14.94 -59.38 23.55
C LEU A 13 14.89 -59.84 25.03
N ALA A 14 13.63 -59.95 25.49
CA ALA A 14 13.03 -60.87 26.46
C ALA A 14 13.19 -60.67 27.97
N GLY A 15 12.03 -60.50 28.63
CA GLY A 15 11.72 -61.25 29.85
C GLY A 15 10.92 -60.47 30.90
N MET A 16 9.59 -60.53 30.85
CA MET A 16 8.76 -61.02 31.95
C MET A 16 7.31 -61.25 31.50
N VAL A 17 6.78 -62.39 31.95
CA VAL A 17 5.56 -63.07 31.52
C VAL A 17 4.47 -62.90 32.60
N SER A 18 3.22 -63.03 32.15
CA SER A 18 1.95 -63.27 32.84
C SER A 18 1.25 -62.13 33.58
N CYS A 19 0.25 -61.54 32.93
CA CYS A 19 -1.15 -61.87 33.20
C CYS A 19 -1.97 -61.55 31.94
N SER A 20 -2.34 -62.58 31.20
CA SER A 20 -3.47 -62.50 30.26
C SER A 20 -4.71 -62.93 31.04
N GLU A 21 -5.43 -61.97 31.61
CA GLU A 21 -6.85 -62.21 31.88
C GLU A 21 -7.57 -62.03 30.54
N GLN A 22 -7.95 -63.15 29.93
CA GLN A 22 -9.08 -63.17 29.02
C GLN A 22 -10.29 -62.76 29.85
N TYR A 23 -10.75 -61.52 29.72
CA TYR A 23 -12.17 -61.25 29.89
C TYR A 23 -12.84 -61.69 28.59
N GLU A 24 -13.29 -62.94 28.59
CA GLU A 24 -14.52 -63.25 27.87
C GLU A 24 -15.58 -62.29 28.44
N ASN A 25 -15.91 -61.24 27.70
CA ASN A 25 -17.14 -60.51 27.94
C ASN A 25 -18.28 -61.43 27.50
N GLU A 26 -18.65 -62.36 28.38
CA GLU A 26 -20.03 -62.77 28.48
C GLU A 26 -20.86 -61.48 28.59
N MET A 27 -21.71 -61.28 27.60
CA MET A 27 -22.74 -60.26 27.58
C MET A 27 -23.66 -60.56 28.78
N ASN A 28 -23.36 -59.96 29.94
CA ASN A 28 -24.26 -59.97 31.07
C ASN A 28 -25.60 -59.38 30.61
N ASP A 29 -26.65 -60.18 30.74
CA ASP A 29 -28.04 -59.78 30.56
C ASP A 29 -28.35 -58.54 31.42
N PRO A 30 -28.62 -57.36 30.83
CA PRO A 30 -28.87 -56.14 31.59
C PRO A 30 -30.34 -55.97 31.98
N THR A 31 -31.18 -57.01 31.92
CA THR A 31 -32.63 -56.86 32.18
C THR A 31 -33.04 -56.65 33.64
N GLU A 32 -32.13 -56.38 34.60
CA GLU A 32 -32.52 -56.24 36.02
C GLU A 32 -32.15 -54.96 36.78
N ASP A 33 -31.56 -53.92 36.20
CA ASP A 33 -31.39 -52.63 36.92
C ASP A 33 -31.62 -51.41 35.99
N ASN A 34 -32.73 -50.69 36.23
CA ASN A 34 -33.24 -49.46 35.56
C ASN A 34 -33.96 -49.60 34.20
N PRO A 35 -35.30 -49.80 34.18
CA PRO A 35 -36.10 -49.80 32.93
C PRO A 35 -36.18 -48.42 32.23
N THR A 36 -35.57 -47.38 32.80
CA THR A 36 -35.57 -46.00 32.30
C THR A 36 -34.21 -45.55 31.77
N GLU A 37 -33.18 -46.39 31.80
CA GLU A 37 -31.90 -46.08 31.13
C GLU A 37 -32.02 -46.40 29.63
N TRP A 38 -31.66 -45.43 28.79
CA TRP A 38 -31.65 -45.56 27.34
C TRP A 38 -30.25 -45.36 26.82
N LYS A 39 -29.81 -46.20 25.90
CA LYS A 39 -28.49 -46.06 25.27
C LYS A 39 -28.59 -46.07 23.75
N VAL A 40 -27.78 -45.21 23.13
CA VAL A 40 -27.65 -45.15 21.68
C VAL A 40 -26.17 -45.20 21.29
N GLY A 41 -25.82 -46.18 20.47
CA GLY A 41 -24.53 -46.27 19.82
C GLY A 41 -24.51 -45.41 18.56
N LEU A 42 -23.52 -44.53 18.46
CA LEU A 42 -23.23 -43.71 17.29
C LEU A 42 -21.89 -44.20 16.72
N GLY A 43 -21.86 -45.00 15.63
CA GLY A 43 -20.56 -45.61 15.29
C GLY A 43 -20.38 -46.82 14.36
N LEU A 44 -21.30 -47.26 13.48
CA LEU A 44 -21.07 -48.50 12.69
C LEU A 44 -21.12 -48.31 11.16
N GLY A 45 -20.23 -47.48 10.63
CA GLY A 45 -19.94 -47.39 9.20
C GLY A 45 -18.55 -46.80 8.96
N SER A 46 -17.98 -46.97 7.76
CA SER A 46 -16.68 -46.40 7.32
C SER A 46 -16.64 -44.85 7.28
N THR A 47 -17.57 -44.18 7.96
CA THR A 47 -17.90 -42.75 7.94
C THR A 47 -18.23 -42.19 9.33
N THR A 48 -17.82 -42.86 10.41
CA THR A 48 -18.13 -42.46 11.80
C THR A 48 -17.19 -41.34 12.26
N ARG A 49 -17.80 -40.17 12.57
CA ARG A 49 -17.27 -38.80 12.48
C ARG A 49 -16.65 -38.54 11.10
N ALA A 50 -17.34 -37.75 10.27
CA ALA A 50 -16.90 -37.50 8.90
C ALA A 50 -15.44 -37.06 8.91
N LEU A 51 -14.69 -37.69 8.03
CA LEU A 51 -13.27 -37.47 7.87
C LEU A 51 -13.12 -36.05 7.35
N ILE A 52 -12.43 -35.18 8.07
CA ILE A 52 -12.00 -33.91 7.49
C ILE A 52 -10.59 -34.10 6.91
N GLY A 53 -10.47 -34.14 5.57
CA GLY A 53 -9.19 -34.11 4.79
C GLY A 53 -9.20 -34.86 3.44
N ASP A 54 -8.40 -34.51 2.40
CA ASP A 54 -7.21 -33.61 2.32
C ASP A 54 -6.75 -33.30 0.86
N ALA A 55 -5.80 -32.37 0.67
CA ALA A 55 -5.15 -32.01 -0.59
C ALA A 55 -4.15 -33.06 -1.13
N ASP A 56 -3.55 -33.92 -0.28
CA ASP A 56 -2.68 -35.02 -0.78
C ASP A 56 -2.84 -36.42 -0.11
N ASN A 57 -3.64 -36.61 0.98
CA ASN A 57 -4.47 -37.83 1.29
C ASN A 57 -4.94 -38.02 2.78
N GLY A 58 -4.76 -37.10 3.73
CA GLY A 58 -5.02 -37.34 5.17
C GLY A 58 -6.44 -37.08 5.71
N LYS A 59 -7.31 -38.08 5.74
CA LYS A 59 -8.56 -38.11 6.54
C LYS A 59 -8.28 -37.95 8.06
N ARG A 60 -8.71 -36.86 8.72
CA ARG A 60 -8.66 -36.76 10.20
C ARG A 60 -9.95 -37.27 10.84
N PRO A 61 -9.90 -38.30 11.70
CA PRO A 61 -11.06 -38.69 12.50
C PRO A 61 -11.25 -37.64 13.59
N VAL A 62 -12.42 -37.01 13.61
CA VAL A 62 -12.83 -36.30 14.82
C VAL A 62 -13.17 -37.40 15.85
N THR A 63 -12.78 -37.27 17.11
CA THR A 63 -13.02 -38.29 18.16
C THR A 63 -13.98 -37.77 19.20
N TRP A 64 -14.73 -38.65 19.87
CA TRP A 64 -15.57 -38.25 21.00
C TRP A 64 -14.73 -37.85 22.21
N GLU A 65 -15.10 -36.75 22.85
CA GLU A 65 -14.40 -36.20 24.00
C GLU A 65 -15.21 -36.45 25.28
N LEU A 66 -14.49 -36.40 26.41
CA LEU A 66 -15.15 -36.51 27.70
C LEU A 66 -16.14 -35.35 27.84
N TYR A 67 -17.38 -35.65 28.23
CA TYR A 67 -18.50 -34.71 28.34
C TYR A 67 -19.22 -34.33 27.04
N ASP A 68 -18.91 -34.98 25.91
CA ASP A 68 -19.72 -34.84 24.71
C ASP A 68 -21.17 -35.27 24.98
N GLU A 69 -22.10 -34.50 24.44
CA GLU A 69 -23.54 -34.66 24.60
C GLU A 69 -24.23 -34.62 23.24
N ILE A 70 -25.27 -35.44 23.09
CA ILE A 70 -26.17 -35.40 21.94
C ILE A 70 -27.59 -35.13 22.44
N THR A 71 -28.40 -34.48 21.61
CA THR A 71 -29.84 -34.37 21.84
C THR A 71 -30.56 -35.41 21.00
N VAL A 72 -31.24 -36.35 21.66
CA VAL A 72 -32.12 -37.30 20.98
C VAL A 72 -33.56 -36.82 21.11
N PHE A 73 -34.29 -36.77 20.00
CA PHE A 73 -35.63 -36.21 19.96
C PHE A 73 -36.51 -36.85 18.88
N ASN A 74 -37.81 -36.63 19.01
CA ASN A 74 -38.81 -36.81 17.96
C ASN A 74 -39.76 -35.59 17.96
N ASN A 75 -40.93 -35.68 17.33
CA ASN A 75 -41.88 -34.56 17.31
C ASN A 75 -42.44 -34.16 18.69
N THR A 76 -42.38 -35.03 19.69
CA THR A 76 -43.04 -34.83 20.99
C THR A 76 -42.09 -34.71 22.16
N VAL A 77 -40.97 -35.42 22.16
CA VAL A 77 -40.04 -35.55 23.29
C VAL A 77 -38.60 -35.29 22.86
N SER A 78 -37.77 -34.85 23.81
CA SER A 78 -36.33 -34.69 23.64
C SER A 78 -35.60 -34.97 24.95
N ALA A 79 -34.41 -35.56 24.90
CA ALA A 79 -33.49 -35.61 26.03
C ALA A 79 -32.03 -35.50 25.59
N THR A 80 -31.21 -34.99 26.49
CA THR A 80 -29.76 -35.00 26.37
C THR A 80 -29.23 -36.37 26.77
N PHE A 81 -28.41 -36.97 25.91
CA PHE A 81 -27.65 -38.18 26.20
C PHE A 81 -26.18 -37.79 26.30
N SER A 82 -25.53 -38.20 27.40
CA SER A 82 -24.11 -37.95 27.63
C SER A 82 -23.28 -39.16 27.20
N LEU A 83 -22.05 -38.92 26.76
CA LEU A 83 -21.11 -39.99 26.42
C LEU A 83 -20.83 -40.89 27.64
N ASP A 84 -21.07 -42.19 27.48
CA ASP A 84 -20.81 -43.25 28.47
C ASP A 84 -19.50 -43.98 28.16
N GLU A 85 -19.32 -44.41 26.90
CA GLU A 85 -18.14 -45.13 26.43
C GLU A 85 -17.68 -44.60 25.06
N GLY A 86 -16.38 -44.70 24.78
CA GLY A 86 -15.81 -44.34 23.47
C GLY A 86 -15.00 -43.04 23.41
N VAL A 87 -14.60 -42.48 24.55
CA VAL A 87 -13.68 -41.32 24.63
C VAL A 87 -12.40 -41.59 23.83
N GLY A 88 -12.00 -40.64 22.99
CA GLY A 88 -10.84 -40.72 22.11
C GLY A 88 -11.04 -41.63 20.89
N THR A 89 -12.26 -42.09 20.63
CA THR A 89 -12.59 -42.95 19.48
C THR A 89 -13.62 -42.30 18.56
N SER A 90 -13.78 -42.83 17.35
CA SER A 90 -14.81 -42.37 16.39
C SER A 90 -16.20 -42.96 16.64
N THR A 91 -16.33 -43.81 17.67
CA THR A 91 -17.57 -44.51 18.03
C THR A 91 -17.94 -44.16 19.47
N GLY A 92 -19.16 -43.71 19.71
CA GLY A 92 -19.59 -43.31 21.04
C GLY A 92 -20.83 -44.07 21.45
N LEU A 93 -20.85 -44.56 22.68
CA LEU A 93 -22.07 -45.03 23.33
C LEU A 93 -22.57 -43.91 24.23
N PHE A 94 -23.77 -43.44 23.98
CA PHE A 94 -24.39 -42.35 24.72
C PHE A 94 -25.55 -42.87 25.55
N LYS A 95 -25.74 -42.34 26.76
CA LYS A 95 -26.82 -42.76 27.65
C LYS A 95 -27.61 -41.59 28.23
N THR A 96 -28.85 -41.86 28.59
CA THR A 96 -29.68 -40.97 29.41
C THR A 96 -30.60 -41.79 30.31
N VAL A 97 -31.23 -41.11 31.27
CA VAL A 97 -32.33 -41.67 32.07
C VAL A 97 -33.58 -40.85 31.78
N SER A 98 -34.61 -41.49 31.21
CA SER A 98 -35.87 -40.83 30.87
C SER A 98 -37.07 -41.79 30.89
N SER A 99 -38.23 -41.28 31.29
CA SER A 99 -39.52 -41.96 31.21
C SER A 99 -40.26 -41.72 29.89
N ASP A 100 -39.77 -40.79 29.07
CA ASP A 100 -40.54 -40.21 27.96
C ASP A 100 -40.25 -40.89 26.61
N PHE A 101 -39.30 -41.83 26.59
CA PHE A 101 -38.91 -42.59 25.41
C PHE A 101 -39.64 -43.93 25.34
N GLU A 102 -39.80 -44.41 24.12
CA GLU A 102 -40.52 -45.65 23.80
C GLU A 102 -39.74 -46.47 22.77
N ASN A 103 -39.79 -47.80 22.91
CA ASN A 103 -39.22 -48.71 21.91
C ASN A 103 -40.06 -48.69 20.61
N GLN A 104 -39.43 -48.98 19.47
CA GLN A 104 -40.07 -49.03 18.15
C GLN A 104 -40.67 -47.68 17.64
N VAL A 105 -40.23 -46.55 18.21
CA VAL A 105 -40.54 -45.19 17.74
C VAL A 105 -39.32 -44.60 17.05
N ASN A 106 -39.54 -43.79 16.00
CA ASN A 106 -38.46 -43.08 15.31
C ASN A 106 -37.94 -41.92 16.17
N TYR A 107 -36.64 -41.90 16.36
CA TYR A 107 -35.90 -40.80 16.96
C TYR A 107 -34.76 -40.36 16.05
N TYR A 108 -34.30 -39.15 16.29
CA TYR A 108 -33.16 -38.52 15.63
C TYR A 108 -32.20 -38.03 16.71
N ALA A 109 -30.91 -38.05 16.41
CA ALA A 109 -29.87 -37.52 17.27
C ALA A 109 -29.20 -36.34 16.57
N VAL A 110 -29.00 -35.25 17.30
CA VAL A 110 -28.19 -34.10 16.87
C VAL A 110 -27.09 -33.87 17.89
N TYR A 111 -25.86 -33.79 17.39
CA TYR A 111 -24.74 -33.20 18.11
C TYR A 111 -24.60 -31.75 17.65
N ALA A 112 -24.53 -30.84 18.61
CA ALA A 112 -24.37 -29.41 18.38
C ALA A 112 -23.73 -28.80 19.63
N PRO A 113 -23.18 -27.57 19.55
CA PRO A 113 -22.53 -26.92 20.68
C PRO A 113 -23.45 -26.84 21.89
N ARG A 114 -22.90 -26.98 23.10
CA ARG A 114 -23.70 -26.87 24.33
C ARG A 114 -24.43 -25.53 24.36
N ASP A 115 -25.66 -25.53 24.87
CA ASP A 115 -26.55 -24.37 24.94
C ASP A 115 -27.00 -23.77 23.59
N SER A 116 -26.60 -24.36 22.45
CA SER A 116 -27.07 -23.93 21.11
C SER A 116 -28.43 -24.50 20.73
N VAL A 117 -28.90 -25.53 21.46
CA VAL A 117 -30.09 -26.29 21.09
C VAL A 117 -31.31 -25.94 21.95
N SER A 118 -32.48 -25.89 21.32
CA SER A 118 -33.76 -25.71 22.00
C SER A 118 -34.84 -26.54 21.35
N PHE A 119 -35.57 -27.33 22.14
CA PHE A 119 -36.64 -28.18 21.65
C PHE A 119 -38.01 -27.52 21.83
N THR A 120 -38.87 -27.66 20.83
CA THR A 120 -40.28 -27.26 20.90
C THR A 120 -41.16 -28.38 20.37
N SER A 121 -42.02 -28.93 21.23
CA SER A 121 -42.96 -29.99 20.86
C SER A 121 -43.82 -29.57 19.66
N GLY A 122 -43.97 -30.46 18.67
CA GLY A 122 -44.66 -30.23 17.40
C GLY A 122 -43.88 -29.41 16.37
N THR A 123 -42.73 -28.83 16.73
CA THR A 123 -41.87 -28.07 15.81
C THR A 123 -40.50 -28.73 15.59
N GLY A 124 -39.95 -29.37 16.62
CA GLY A 124 -38.67 -30.07 16.58
C GLY A 124 -37.55 -29.34 17.34
N LEU A 125 -36.31 -29.60 16.93
CA LEU A 125 -35.09 -29.10 17.57
C LEU A 125 -34.50 -27.93 16.77
N ALA A 126 -34.47 -26.74 17.38
CA ALA A 126 -33.77 -25.59 16.83
C ALA A 126 -32.31 -25.57 17.29
N VAL A 127 -31.38 -25.40 16.35
CA VAL A 127 -29.94 -25.26 16.56
C VAL A 127 -29.53 -23.84 16.18
N ASN A 128 -29.04 -23.07 17.15
CA ASN A 128 -28.57 -21.70 16.98
C ASN A 128 -27.05 -21.69 16.87
N PHE A 129 -26.53 -21.65 15.64
CA PHE A 129 -25.10 -21.64 15.37
C PHE A 129 -24.48 -20.24 15.55
N GLY A 130 -25.26 -19.18 15.28
CA GLY A 130 -24.81 -17.80 15.38
C GLY A 130 -23.86 -17.38 14.26
N SER A 131 -23.36 -16.15 14.34
CA SER A 131 -22.38 -15.58 13.39
C SER A 131 -21.12 -15.05 14.08
N ASN A 132 -21.02 -15.19 15.40
CA ASN A 132 -19.91 -14.71 16.19
C ASN A 132 -19.45 -15.83 17.11
N PHE A 133 -18.21 -16.27 16.92
CA PHE A 133 -17.61 -17.36 17.65
C PHE A 133 -16.48 -16.84 18.53
N LEU A 134 -16.16 -17.58 19.58
CA LEU A 134 -14.98 -17.35 20.41
C LEU A 134 -14.12 -18.61 20.37
N MET A 135 -12.89 -18.47 19.92
CA MET A 135 -11.85 -19.49 20.08
C MET A 135 -11.05 -19.17 21.33
N ASP A 136 -11.28 -19.94 22.39
CA ASP A 136 -10.56 -19.90 23.67
C ASP A 136 -9.87 -21.26 23.88
N GLY A 137 -8.72 -21.45 23.23
CA GLY A 137 -8.04 -22.74 23.17
C GLY A 137 -7.34 -23.00 21.84
N THR A 138 -7.13 -24.28 21.52
CA THR A 138 -6.53 -24.68 20.24
C THR A 138 -7.55 -24.66 19.10
N ALA A 139 -7.06 -24.50 17.87
CA ALA A 139 -7.94 -24.52 16.69
C ALA A 139 -8.64 -25.87 16.48
N ASP A 140 -8.07 -26.99 16.97
CA ASP A 140 -8.69 -28.31 16.88
C ASP A 140 -9.81 -28.49 17.93
N GLU A 141 -9.61 -28.03 19.17
CA GLU A 141 -10.66 -27.98 20.20
C GLU A 141 -11.84 -27.12 19.73
N PHE A 142 -11.57 -25.94 19.16
CA PHE A 142 -12.59 -25.07 18.60
C PHE A 142 -13.45 -25.78 17.54
N VAL A 143 -12.83 -26.59 16.68
CA VAL A 143 -13.56 -27.37 15.67
C VAL A 143 -14.45 -28.41 16.35
N SER A 144 -13.91 -29.21 17.28
CA SER A 144 -14.67 -30.23 18.02
C SER A 144 -15.92 -29.64 18.70
N ASP A 145 -15.78 -28.48 19.32
CA ASP A 145 -16.83 -27.82 20.11
C ASP A 145 -17.93 -27.19 19.24
N ASN A 146 -17.61 -26.84 17.98
CA ASN A 146 -18.50 -26.06 17.11
C ASN A 146 -19.13 -26.87 15.98
N MET A 147 -18.87 -28.18 15.87
CA MET A 147 -19.46 -29.01 14.81
C MET A 147 -20.96 -29.28 15.01
N ILE A 148 -21.68 -29.39 13.88
CA ILE A 148 -23.09 -29.85 13.88
C ILE A 148 -23.17 -31.16 13.13
N MET A 149 -23.76 -32.15 13.77
CA MET A 149 -23.95 -33.48 13.21
C MET A 149 -25.35 -33.99 13.49
N SER A 150 -25.91 -34.77 12.56
CA SER A 150 -27.25 -35.33 12.69
C SER A 150 -27.31 -36.78 12.22
N SER A 151 -28.11 -37.59 12.90
CA SER A 151 -28.39 -38.97 12.49
C SER A 151 -29.62 -39.03 11.56
N PRO A 152 -29.72 -40.08 10.73
CA PRO A 152 -31.02 -40.50 10.20
C PRO A 152 -31.90 -41.03 11.34
N ALA A 153 -33.15 -41.34 11.02
CA ALA A 153 -34.07 -41.97 11.95
C ALA A 153 -33.53 -43.32 12.46
N PHE A 154 -33.66 -43.57 13.76
CA PHE A 154 -33.38 -44.86 14.39
C PHE A 154 -34.46 -45.19 15.42
N GLN A 155 -34.52 -46.44 15.84
CA GLN A 155 -35.51 -46.93 16.81
C GLN A 155 -34.82 -47.70 17.94
N PHE A 156 -35.35 -47.56 19.15
CA PHE A 156 -34.89 -48.36 20.29
C PHE A 156 -35.57 -49.74 20.31
N THR A 157 -34.78 -50.75 20.68
CA THR A 157 -35.24 -52.10 21.03
C THR A 157 -34.61 -52.45 22.37
N ASP A 158 -35.42 -52.81 23.35
CA ASP A 158 -34.97 -53.06 24.72
C ASP A 158 -34.12 -51.91 25.29
N ASN A 159 -34.55 -50.68 25.03
CA ASN A 159 -33.90 -49.41 25.40
C ASN A 159 -32.50 -49.19 24.81
N GLN A 160 -32.12 -49.99 23.80
CA GLN A 160 -30.87 -49.88 23.08
C GLN A 160 -31.14 -49.51 21.62
N ALA A 161 -30.33 -48.62 21.05
CA ALA A 161 -30.39 -48.29 19.63
C ALA A 161 -28.98 -48.14 19.05
N THR A 162 -28.89 -48.23 17.74
CA THR A 162 -27.69 -47.84 17.00
C THR A 162 -28.08 -46.95 15.83
N ALA A 163 -27.53 -45.75 15.77
CA ALA A 163 -27.58 -44.94 14.56
C ALA A 163 -26.42 -45.34 13.66
N ALA A 164 -26.72 -46.06 12.58
CA ALA A 164 -25.70 -46.68 11.73
C ALA A 164 -24.73 -45.66 11.10
N THR A 165 -25.19 -44.43 10.80
CA THR A 165 -24.37 -43.35 10.25
C THR A 165 -24.78 -42.00 10.82
N ILE A 166 -23.84 -41.05 10.90
CA ILE A 166 -24.08 -39.66 11.25
C ILE A 166 -23.51 -38.78 10.14
N SER A 167 -24.25 -37.76 9.74
CA SER A 167 -23.82 -36.79 8.74
C SER A 167 -23.38 -35.50 9.42
N VAL A 168 -22.25 -34.95 8.98
CA VAL A 168 -21.77 -33.63 9.42
C VAL A 168 -22.45 -32.58 8.55
N SER A 169 -23.04 -31.56 9.18
CA SER A 169 -23.74 -30.46 8.50
C SER A 169 -22.83 -29.26 8.22
N THR A 170 -21.72 -29.15 8.94
CA THR A 170 -20.73 -28.08 8.79
C THR A 170 -19.53 -28.51 7.94
N SER A 171 -18.75 -27.55 7.48
CA SER A 171 -17.43 -27.73 6.86
C SER A 171 -16.37 -27.02 7.69
N VAL A 172 -15.10 -27.35 7.47
CA VAL A 172 -13.98 -26.67 8.14
C VAL A 172 -13.11 -25.95 7.12
N LEU A 173 -12.77 -24.70 7.42
CA LEU A 173 -11.82 -23.90 6.66
C LEU A 173 -10.59 -23.61 7.52
N GLU A 174 -9.43 -24.08 7.08
CA GLU A 174 -8.12 -23.85 7.69
C GLU A 174 -7.40 -22.71 6.97
N LEU A 175 -6.91 -21.77 7.77
CA LEU A 175 -6.17 -20.59 7.35
C LEU A 175 -4.74 -20.65 7.94
N PRO A 176 -3.74 -21.05 7.16
CA PRO A 176 -2.33 -20.94 7.55
C PRO A 176 -1.85 -19.50 7.36
N LEU A 177 -1.87 -18.72 8.44
CA LEU A 177 -1.50 -17.30 8.44
C LEU A 177 0.02 -17.14 8.54
N THR A 178 0.59 -16.36 7.62
CA THR A 178 2.03 -16.01 7.66
C THR A 178 2.19 -14.51 7.45
N LEU A 179 3.00 -13.83 8.28
CA LEU A 179 3.34 -12.43 8.03
C LEU A 179 4.47 -12.37 7.00
N SER A 180 4.27 -11.68 5.88
CA SER A 180 5.27 -11.63 4.81
C SER A 180 6.47 -10.73 5.16
N SER A 181 6.22 -9.61 5.84
CA SER A 181 7.22 -8.66 6.35
C SER A 181 6.58 -7.68 7.35
N GLY A 182 7.39 -6.96 8.13
CA GLY A 182 6.92 -5.90 9.04
C GLY A 182 6.96 -6.26 10.53
N GLU A 183 6.43 -5.37 11.36
CA GLU A 183 6.26 -5.59 12.80
C GLU A 183 5.17 -6.65 13.09
N PRO A 184 5.25 -7.37 14.23
CA PRO A 184 4.26 -8.37 14.57
C PRO A 184 2.84 -7.79 14.68
N LEU A 185 1.85 -8.48 14.12
CA LEU A 185 0.44 -8.08 14.18
C LEU A 185 -0.27 -8.84 15.31
N ASN A 186 -1.06 -8.12 16.12
CA ASN A 186 -1.85 -8.73 17.20
C ASN A 186 -3.30 -8.93 16.74
N ILE A 187 -3.65 -10.14 16.31
CA ILE A 187 -4.98 -10.45 15.78
C ILE A 187 -5.89 -10.98 16.88
N ASN A 188 -6.95 -10.25 17.20
CA ASN A 188 -7.97 -10.68 18.16
C ASN A 188 -9.34 -11.01 17.55
N ALA A 189 -9.56 -10.65 16.28
CA ALA A 189 -10.69 -11.17 15.54
C ALA A 189 -10.37 -11.33 14.05
N ILE A 190 -11.02 -12.31 13.42
CA ILE A 190 -11.00 -12.51 11.98
C ILE A 190 -12.44 -12.60 11.50
N LYS A 191 -12.81 -11.77 10.53
CA LYS A 191 -14.14 -11.75 9.94
C LYS A 191 -14.09 -12.24 8.50
N LEU A 192 -14.85 -13.28 8.23
CA LEU A 192 -15.08 -13.83 6.90
C LEU A 192 -16.38 -13.25 6.33
N ILE A 193 -16.29 -12.59 5.19
CA ILE A 193 -17.41 -11.96 4.49
C ILE A 193 -17.60 -12.67 3.14
N ALA A 194 -18.77 -13.27 2.96
CA ALA A 194 -19.19 -13.86 1.70
C ALA A 194 -19.69 -12.78 0.72
N PRO A 195 -19.50 -12.98 -0.60
CA PRO A 195 -19.89 -11.99 -1.59
C PRO A 195 -21.40 -11.96 -1.89
N VAL A 196 -22.12 -13.00 -1.48
CA VAL A 196 -23.57 -13.11 -1.62
C VAL A 196 -24.25 -13.07 -0.26
N ALA A 197 -25.44 -12.45 -0.22
CA ALA A 197 -26.28 -12.47 0.98
C ALA A 197 -26.66 -13.90 1.36
N ASP A 198 -26.98 -14.12 2.63
CA ASP A 198 -27.54 -15.38 3.12
C ASP A 198 -26.65 -16.61 2.88
N TYR A 199 -25.33 -16.42 2.77
CA TYR A 199 -24.37 -17.49 2.49
C TYR A 199 -24.27 -18.48 3.67
N PHE A 200 -24.12 -17.96 4.89
CA PHE A 200 -23.94 -18.76 6.10
C PHE A 200 -25.26 -18.95 6.82
N VAL A 201 -25.55 -20.16 7.27
CA VAL A 201 -26.66 -20.49 8.16
C VAL A 201 -26.25 -20.17 9.58
N THR A 202 -27.06 -19.36 10.27
CA THR A 202 -26.86 -19.05 11.69
C THR A 202 -27.88 -19.77 12.58
N ARG A 203 -28.97 -20.29 12.00
CA ARG A 203 -29.98 -21.08 12.71
C ARG A 203 -30.72 -22.04 11.77
N ALA A 204 -30.90 -23.29 12.21
CA ALA A 204 -31.82 -24.23 11.55
C ALA A 204 -32.70 -24.98 12.54
N VAL A 205 -33.82 -25.51 12.05
CA VAL A 205 -34.78 -26.33 12.80
C VAL A 205 -34.85 -27.71 12.16
N PHE A 206 -34.53 -28.74 12.95
CA PHE A 206 -34.68 -30.14 12.60
C PHE A 206 -36.04 -30.61 13.12
N ASP A 207 -36.95 -31.00 12.23
CA ASP A 207 -38.21 -31.58 12.67
C ASP A 207 -38.03 -33.04 13.11
N GLY A 208 -39.00 -33.57 13.85
CA GLY A 208 -39.01 -34.99 14.23
C GLY A 208 -39.47 -35.93 13.11
N GLU A 209 -39.35 -35.50 11.86
CA GLU A 209 -39.66 -36.27 10.64
C GLU A 209 -38.45 -36.39 9.69
N GLY A 210 -37.35 -35.71 10.00
CA GLY A 210 -36.08 -35.77 9.27
C GLY A 210 -35.85 -34.63 8.29
N ASN A 211 -36.67 -33.59 8.28
CA ASN A 211 -36.45 -32.39 7.47
C ASN A 211 -35.72 -31.30 8.26
N VAL A 212 -34.98 -30.46 7.53
CA VAL A 212 -34.23 -29.33 8.10
C VAL A 212 -34.67 -28.03 7.43
N SER A 213 -35.01 -27.04 8.26
CA SER A 213 -35.39 -25.69 7.82
C SER A 213 -34.35 -24.66 8.25
N TYR A 214 -33.71 -24.00 7.29
CA TYR A 214 -32.67 -22.98 7.53
C TYR A 214 -33.28 -21.60 7.76
N THR A 215 -33.60 -21.29 9.02
CA THR A 215 -34.46 -20.15 9.41
C THR A 215 -33.74 -18.81 9.51
N GLU A 216 -32.45 -18.78 9.85
CA GLU A 216 -31.66 -17.54 9.93
C GLU A 216 -30.32 -17.71 9.22
N LYS A 217 -29.85 -16.62 8.60
CA LYS A 217 -28.68 -16.60 7.73
C LYS A 217 -27.91 -15.28 7.88
N SER A 218 -26.65 -15.30 7.48
CA SER A 218 -25.74 -14.16 7.49
C SER A 218 -24.84 -14.16 6.26
N SER A 219 -24.37 -12.98 5.85
CA SER A 219 -23.31 -12.82 4.84
C SER A 219 -21.91 -12.85 5.45
N SER A 220 -21.78 -12.90 6.78
CA SER A 220 -20.47 -12.94 7.44
C SER A 220 -20.46 -13.77 8.71
N ILE A 221 -19.28 -14.31 9.02
CA ILE A 221 -18.95 -14.97 10.29
C ILE A 221 -17.72 -14.29 10.87
N THR A 222 -17.75 -14.01 12.18
CA THR A 222 -16.61 -13.47 12.92
C THR A 222 -16.12 -14.50 13.93
N LEU A 223 -14.81 -14.74 13.90
CA LEU A 223 -14.09 -15.53 14.90
C LEU A 223 -13.30 -14.58 15.80
N ASN A 224 -13.73 -14.46 17.06
CA ASN A 224 -12.97 -13.75 18.09
C ASN A 224 -11.98 -14.74 18.71
N ILE A 225 -10.79 -14.26 19.06
CA ILE A 225 -9.65 -15.10 19.41
C ILE A 225 -9.10 -14.69 20.78
N TYR A 226 -9.00 -15.66 21.68
CA TYR A 226 -8.40 -15.47 22.99
C TYR A 226 -7.49 -16.67 23.36
N PRO A 227 -6.24 -16.44 23.81
CA PRO A 227 -5.54 -15.15 23.78
C PRO A 227 -5.28 -14.68 22.35
N THR A 228 -5.09 -13.37 22.18
CA THR A 228 -4.74 -12.74 20.90
C THR A 228 -3.59 -13.47 20.22
N ILE A 229 -3.72 -13.74 18.92
CA ILE A 229 -2.65 -14.33 18.11
C ILE A 229 -1.64 -13.24 17.75
N ILE A 230 -0.35 -13.55 17.89
CA ILE A 230 0.74 -12.69 17.43
C ILE A 230 1.30 -13.30 16.14
N LEU A 231 1.05 -12.64 15.01
CA LEU A 231 1.62 -13.05 13.73
C LEU A 231 3.04 -12.50 13.60
N SER A 232 3.99 -13.35 13.23
CA SER A 232 5.39 -12.96 13.02
C SER A 232 5.91 -13.56 11.70
N ALA A 233 6.96 -12.95 11.13
CA ALA A 233 7.52 -13.39 9.85
C ALA A 233 8.26 -14.74 9.94
N SER A 234 8.49 -15.26 11.15
CA SER A 234 9.26 -16.49 11.38
C SER A 234 8.41 -17.75 11.53
N GLU A 235 7.10 -17.61 11.78
CA GLU A 235 6.24 -18.74 12.13
C GLU A 235 4.85 -18.63 11.48
N THR A 236 4.38 -19.72 10.89
CA THR A 236 3.00 -19.84 10.42
C THR A 236 2.08 -20.20 11.58
N THR A 237 1.03 -19.40 11.79
CA THR A 237 -0.03 -19.69 12.76
C THR A 237 -1.27 -20.21 12.04
N VAL A 238 -1.85 -21.31 12.52
CA VAL A 238 -3.04 -21.92 11.91
C VAL A 238 -4.29 -21.51 12.67
N VAL A 239 -5.27 -20.95 11.95
CA VAL A 239 -6.61 -20.65 12.46
C VAL A 239 -7.65 -21.46 11.69
N LYS A 240 -8.75 -21.86 12.33
CA LYS A 240 -9.82 -22.65 11.70
C LYS A 240 -11.19 -22.03 11.92
N PHE A 241 -12.03 -22.11 10.89
CA PHE A 241 -13.44 -21.76 10.93
C PHE A 241 -14.28 -23.03 10.80
N VAL A 242 -15.39 -23.09 11.56
CA VAL A 242 -16.48 -24.04 11.31
C VAL A 242 -17.59 -23.28 10.60
N LEU A 243 -17.98 -23.75 9.42
CA LEU A 243 -18.91 -23.04 8.54
C LEU A 243 -20.15 -23.90 8.30
N TRP A 244 -21.34 -23.31 8.43
CA TRP A 244 -22.59 -23.94 8.01
C TRP A 244 -23.13 -23.22 6.80
N THR A 245 -23.04 -23.82 5.62
CA THR A 245 -23.41 -23.17 4.35
C THR A 245 -24.88 -23.37 4.02
N ASN A 246 -25.53 -22.33 3.50
CA ASN A 246 -26.90 -22.40 3.01
C ASN A 246 -26.96 -23.27 1.72
N PRO A 247 -27.76 -24.36 1.69
CA PRO A 247 -27.83 -25.24 0.52
C PRO A 247 -28.37 -24.60 -0.76
N ALA A 248 -28.94 -23.38 -0.68
CA ALA A 248 -29.35 -22.63 -1.85
C ALA A 248 -28.18 -21.98 -2.61
N ILE A 249 -26.99 -21.89 -2.00
CA ILE A 249 -25.79 -21.34 -2.65
C ILE A 249 -25.26 -22.36 -3.67
N THR A 250 -24.95 -21.88 -4.87
CA THR A 250 -24.45 -22.70 -5.99
C THR A 250 -23.15 -22.13 -6.54
N GLU A 251 -22.32 -22.96 -7.18
CA GLU A 251 -21.10 -22.49 -7.85
C GLU A 251 -21.38 -21.34 -8.83
N ALA A 252 -22.49 -21.41 -9.57
CA ALA A 252 -22.91 -20.38 -10.51
C ALA A 252 -23.17 -19.03 -9.82
N SER A 253 -23.69 -19.04 -8.59
CA SER A 253 -23.93 -17.81 -7.81
C SER A 253 -22.65 -17.17 -7.28
N LEU A 254 -21.51 -17.88 -7.31
CA LEU A 254 -20.21 -17.42 -6.79
C LEU A 254 -19.20 -17.12 -7.90
N ALA A 255 -19.49 -17.49 -9.15
CA ALA A 255 -18.57 -17.35 -10.27
C ALA A 255 -18.09 -15.90 -10.46
N GLY A 256 -16.77 -15.70 -10.41
CA GLY A 256 -16.12 -14.39 -10.58
C GLY A 256 -16.24 -13.45 -9.38
N GLN A 257 -16.71 -13.92 -8.23
CA GLN A 257 -16.79 -13.16 -6.99
C GLN A 257 -15.67 -13.55 -6.02
N GLU A 258 -15.45 -12.71 -5.01
CA GLU A 258 -14.39 -12.88 -4.01
C GLU A 258 -14.96 -12.85 -2.60
N MET A 259 -14.45 -13.72 -1.72
CA MET A 259 -14.66 -13.58 -0.28
C MET A 259 -13.61 -12.66 0.31
N VAL A 260 -14.00 -11.88 1.32
CA VAL A 260 -13.12 -10.96 2.02
C VAL A 260 -12.84 -11.49 3.42
N PHE A 261 -11.58 -11.44 3.82
CA PHE A 261 -11.09 -11.78 5.14
C PHE A 261 -10.51 -10.52 5.77
N GLU A 262 -11.16 -10.00 6.80
CA GLU A 262 -10.70 -8.85 7.57
C GLU A 262 -10.07 -9.34 8.89
N PHE A 263 -8.85 -8.89 9.17
CA PHE A 263 -8.12 -9.21 10.39
C PHE A 263 -8.07 -7.98 11.29
N TYR A 264 -8.45 -8.16 12.55
CA TYR A 264 -8.62 -7.06 13.49
C TYR A 264 -7.59 -7.08 14.61
N GLU A 265 -7.00 -5.92 14.85
CA GLU A 265 -6.36 -5.56 16.12
C GLU A 265 -7.31 -4.64 16.88
N VAL A 266 -8.03 -5.23 17.83
CA VAL A 266 -9.03 -4.57 18.69
C VAL A 266 -10.25 -4.17 17.90
N GLN A 267 -10.26 -2.98 17.30
CA GLN A 267 -11.34 -2.50 16.45
C GLN A 267 -10.87 -2.10 15.05
N ASP A 268 -9.56 -2.08 14.82
CA ASP A 268 -8.96 -1.63 13.57
C ASP A 268 -8.66 -2.82 12.68
N VAL A 269 -9.00 -2.70 11.39
CA VAL A 269 -8.62 -3.68 10.38
C VAL A 269 -7.14 -3.46 10.07
N VAL A 270 -6.31 -4.44 10.38
CA VAL A 270 -4.85 -4.39 10.19
C VAL A 270 -4.37 -5.21 9.00
N CYS A 271 -5.23 -6.05 8.44
CA CYS A 271 -5.00 -6.77 7.21
C CYS A 271 -6.34 -7.10 6.54
N GLU A 272 -6.40 -6.97 5.21
CA GLU A 272 -7.53 -7.42 4.40
C GLU A 272 -7.02 -8.34 3.28
N ILE A 273 -7.60 -9.53 3.16
CA ILE A 273 -7.24 -10.49 2.11
C ILE A 273 -8.49 -10.85 1.32
N ARG A 274 -8.37 -10.86 -0.01
CA ARG A 274 -9.42 -11.28 -0.94
C ARG A 274 -9.04 -12.59 -1.60
N LYS A 275 -9.96 -13.54 -1.65
CA LYS A 275 -9.77 -14.84 -2.32
C LYS A 275 -10.99 -15.16 -3.20
N PRO A 276 -10.82 -15.91 -4.30
CA PRO A 276 -11.94 -16.39 -5.09
C PRO A 276 -12.99 -17.06 -4.21
N ALA A 277 -14.26 -16.81 -4.48
CA ALA A 277 -15.35 -17.39 -3.72
C ALA A 277 -15.36 -18.92 -3.84
N ILE A 278 -15.47 -19.61 -2.71
CA ILE A 278 -15.48 -21.07 -2.62
C ILE A 278 -16.89 -21.49 -2.22
N LEU A 279 -17.40 -22.59 -2.76
CA LEU A 279 -18.58 -23.28 -2.25
C LEU A 279 -18.12 -24.28 -1.18
N PHE A 280 -18.47 -24.03 0.08
CA PHE A 280 -18.14 -24.94 1.18
C PHE A 280 -19.23 -26.00 1.36
N GLU A 281 -18.90 -27.24 1.02
CA GLU A 281 -19.80 -28.38 1.13
C GLU A 281 -19.68 -29.05 2.50
N ALA A 282 -20.82 -29.49 3.04
CA ALA A 282 -20.90 -30.14 4.34
C ALA A 282 -20.01 -31.39 4.42
N GLY A 283 -19.27 -31.54 5.52
CA GLY A 283 -18.35 -32.65 5.76
C GLY A 283 -16.96 -32.52 5.13
N ASN A 284 -16.67 -31.44 4.40
CA ASN A 284 -15.36 -31.24 3.76
C ASN A 284 -14.39 -30.38 4.60
N TYR A 285 -13.10 -30.62 4.37
CA TYR A 285 -11.99 -29.80 4.88
C TYR A 285 -11.41 -28.97 3.75
N TYR A 286 -11.30 -27.68 3.97
CA TYR A 286 -10.68 -26.75 3.04
C TYR A 286 -9.46 -26.18 3.73
N SER A 287 -8.32 -26.19 3.05
CA SER A 287 -7.15 -25.42 3.44
C SER A 287 -6.82 -24.51 2.29
N VAL A 288 -6.51 -23.25 2.58
CA VAL A 288 -6.17 -22.29 1.54
C VAL A 288 -4.67 -22.07 1.59
N ASN A 289 -4.00 -22.43 0.50
CA ASN A 289 -2.59 -22.16 0.33
C ASN A 289 -2.36 -20.64 0.24
N GLU A 290 -1.27 -20.17 0.84
CA GLU A 290 -0.81 -18.77 0.77
C GLU A 290 -1.83 -17.76 1.36
N PHE A 291 -1.82 -17.65 2.68
CA PHE A 291 -2.41 -16.53 3.41
C PHE A 291 -1.30 -15.59 3.94
N PRO A 292 -0.60 -14.85 3.06
CA PRO A 292 0.32 -13.81 3.50
C PRO A 292 -0.50 -12.63 4.03
N CYS A 293 -0.40 -12.37 5.33
CA CYS A 293 -0.81 -11.09 5.86
C CYS A 293 0.32 -10.11 5.55
N GLU A 294 0.05 -9.13 4.69
CA GLU A 294 0.81 -7.88 4.64
C GLU A 294 0.13 -6.96 5.65
N GLY A 295 0.87 -6.47 6.65
CA GLY A 295 0.31 -5.45 7.53
C GLY A 295 -0.14 -4.27 6.68
N ILE A 296 -1.31 -3.71 6.98
CA ILE A 296 -1.69 -2.40 6.46
C ILE A 296 -0.71 -1.44 7.13
N GLU A 297 0.36 -1.10 6.42
CA GLU A 297 1.27 -0.05 6.87
C GLU A 297 0.45 1.21 7.13
N ASP A 298 0.72 1.89 8.24
CA ASP A 298 0.30 3.29 8.40
C ASP A 298 0.69 3.98 7.10
N ILE A 299 -0.31 4.44 6.34
CA ILE A 299 -0.06 5.13 5.08
C ILE A 299 0.72 6.39 5.45
N GLU A 300 2.05 6.36 5.26
CA GLU A 300 2.88 7.54 5.43
C GLU A 300 2.54 8.49 4.28
N VAL A 301 1.51 9.31 4.51
CA VAL A 301 1.14 10.38 3.59
C VAL A 301 2.23 11.43 3.66
N VAL A 302 3.07 11.50 2.64
CA VAL A 302 4.16 12.47 2.60
C VAL A 302 3.61 13.91 2.54
N PRO A 303 4.34 14.92 3.05
CA PRO A 303 3.90 16.30 3.05
C PRO A 303 3.58 16.84 1.64
N LEU A 304 2.75 17.88 1.59
CA LEU A 304 2.30 18.49 0.33
C LEU A 304 3.49 19.09 -0.46
N ALA A 305 3.62 18.70 -1.73
CA ALA A 305 4.62 19.21 -2.66
C ALA A 305 4.18 19.00 -4.12
N ASN A 306 4.86 19.66 -5.06
CA ASN A 306 4.66 19.43 -6.50
C ASN A 306 5.62 18.41 -7.10
N CYS A 307 6.65 18.02 -6.36
CA CYS A 307 7.60 16.98 -6.74
C CYS A 307 7.67 15.93 -5.63
N TYR A 308 7.63 14.66 -6.00
CA TYR A 308 7.81 13.54 -5.07
C TYR A 308 8.98 12.68 -5.52
N MET A 309 9.91 12.47 -4.60
CA MET A 309 11.09 11.64 -4.81
C MET A 309 10.77 10.22 -4.34
N ILE A 310 11.03 9.23 -5.20
CA ILE A 310 10.76 7.81 -4.92
C ILE A 310 12.00 7.02 -5.32
N ALA A 311 12.46 6.08 -4.49
CA ALA A 311 13.54 5.19 -4.93
C ALA A 311 12.98 4.16 -5.94
N PRO A 312 13.81 3.63 -6.86
CA PRO A 312 13.38 2.54 -7.74
C PRO A 312 12.85 1.34 -6.93
N GLY A 313 11.65 0.87 -7.27
CA GLY A 313 10.95 -0.22 -6.57
C GLY A 313 10.11 0.20 -5.35
N ASP A 314 10.22 1.44 -4.89
CA ASP A 314 9.45 1.93 -3.74
C ASP A 314 8.10 2.54 -4.18
N SER A 315 7.24 2.82 -3.20
CA SER A 315 5.97 3.50 -3.41
C SER A 315 5.87 4.78 -2.59
N VAL A 316 5.03 5.71 -3.03
CA VAL A 316 4.66 6.92 -2.28
C VAL A 316 3.17 7.16 -2.39
N ILE A 317 2.58 7.62 -1.29
CA ILE A 317 1.19 8.08 -1.25
C ILE A 317 1.17 9.53 -0.80
N PHE A 318 0.45 10.38 -1.53
CA PHE A 318 0.34 11.80 -1.21
C PHE A 318 -1.04 12.36 -1.50
N SER A 319 -1.37 13.46 -0.82
CA SER A 319 -2.68 14.09 -0.91
C SER A 319 -2.83 14.99 -2.13
N THR A 320 -4.00 14.98 -2.76
CA THR A 320 -4.36 15.94 -3.82
C THR A 320 -4.61 17.36 -3.30
N LEU A 321 -4.62 17.58 -1.98
CA LEU A 321 -4.81 18.91 -1.37
C LEU A 321 -3.79 19.95 -1.83
N GLN A 322 -2.62 19.53 -2.31
CA GLN A 322 -1.66 20.42 -2.95
C GLN A 322 -2.30 21.25 -4.08
N ALA A 323 -3.27 20.68 -4.80
CA ALA A 323 -4.00 21.36 -5.87
C ALA A 323 -4.82 22.57 -5.40
N ASN A 324 -5.09 22.66 -4.09
CA ASN A 324 -5.85 23.73 -3.46
C ASN A 324 -4.99 24.61 -2.54
N ALA A 325 -3.68 24.36 -2.46
CA ALA A 325 -2.80 25.02 -1.50
C ALA A 325 -2.65 26.53 -1.75
N ASP A 326 -2.98 27.02 -2.94
CA ASP A 326 -3.05 28.45 -3.27
C ASP A 326 -4.38 29.12 -2.88
N GLY A 327 -5.29 28.39 -2.24
CA GLY A 327 -6.61 28.86 -1.83
C GLY A 327 -7.70 28.71 -2.90
N THR A 328 -7.38 28.23 -4.09
CA THR A 328 -8.37 27.95 -5.14
C THR A 328 -8.86 26.52 -5.01
N THR A 329 -10.16 26.31 -4.80
CA THR A 329 -10.74 24.95 -4.75
C THR A 329 -10.86 24.35 -6.15
N ARG A 330 -9.89 23.50 -6.53
CA ARG A 330 -9.89 22.74 -7.79
C ARG A 330 -10.43 21.32 -7.61
N ILE A 331 -10.13 20.71 -6.46
CA ILE A 331 -10.53 19.34 -6.11
C ILE A 331 -11.31 19.36 -4.79
N SER A 332 -12.41 18.61 -4.73
CA SER A 332 -13.22 18.39 -3.51
C SER A 332 -13.40 16.89 -3.23
N PRO A 333 -13.63 16.47 -1.97
CA PRO A 333 -13.78 15.05 -1.64
C PRO A 333 -14.91 14.32 -2.38
N ALA A 334 -15.96 15.03 -2.82
CA ALA A 334 -17.08 14.44 -3.55
C ALA A 334 -16.84 14.37 -5.08
N ASP A 335 -15.69 14.83 -5.57
CA ASP A 335 -15.41 14.85 -7.00
C ASP A 335 -15.10 13.45 -7.52
N VAL A 336 -15.66 13.11 -8.68
CA VAL A 336 -15.26 11.92 -9.43
C VAL A 336 -14.02 12.27 -10.24
N LEU A 337 -12.90 11.68 -9.87
CA LEU A 337 -11.58 12.00 -10.42
C LEU A 337 -11.01 10.82 -11.21
N THR A 338 -10.09 11.14 -12.11
CA THR A 338 -9.18 10.17 -12.73
C THR A 338 -7.74 10.63 -12.57
N VAL A 339 -6.79 9.69 -12.51
CA VAL A 339 -5.36 9.98 -12.53
C VAL A 339 -4.78 9.57 -13.88
N GLU A 340 -3.89 10.38 -14.43
CA GLU A 340 -3.28 10.16 -15.73
C GLU A 340 -1.78 10.39 -15.70
N TYR A 341 -1.05 9.53 -16.41
CA TYR A 341 0.35 9.70 -16.74
C TYR A 341 0.45 10.53 -18.03
N LEU A 342 1.01 11.75 -17.94
CA LEU A 342 1.11 12.66 -19.07
C LEU A 342 2.32 12.34 -19.94
N TRP A 343 3.51 12.32 -19.34
CA TRP A 343 4.75 11.95 -20.01
C TRP A 343 5.82 11.51 -19.02
N GLY A 344 6.82 10.76 -19.48
CA GLY A 344 8.08 10.57 -18.75
C GLY A 344 9.27 10.37 -19.67
N ASP A 345 10.47 10.36 -19.11
CA ASP A 345 11.73 10.33 -19.87
C ASP A 345 12.25 8.92 -20.17
N GLN A 346 11.53 7.88 -19.73
CA GLN A 346 11.85 6.48 -20.00
C GLN A 346 10.86 5.81 -20.96
N PRO A 347 11.33 5.00 -21.93
CA PRO A 347 10.45 4.26 -22.86
C PRO A 347 9.46 3.32 -22.17
N GLY A 348 9.84 2.75 -21.02
CA GLY A 348 8.99 1.85 -20.24
C GLY A 348 7.77 2.51 -19.58
N ALA A 349 7.76 3.86 -19.49
CA ALA A 349 6.67 4.70 -19.00
C ALA A 349 5.85 4.08 -17.84
N LEU A 350 4.56 3.81 -18.06
CA LEU A 350 3.66 3.16 -17.10
C LEU A 350 3.41 1.70 -17.49
N LYS A 351 3.82 0.77 -16.63
CA LYS A 351 3.81 -0.68 -16.89
C LYS A 351 2.45 -1.24 -17.33
N THR A 352 1.38 -0.84 -16.64
CA THR A 352 0.01 -1.31 -16.94
C THR A 352 -0.49 -0.90 -18.32
N ALA A 353 0.07 0.17 -18.90
CA ALA A 353 -0.30 0.68 -20.21
C ALA A 353 0.72 0.33 -21.31
N SER A 354 2.01 0.31 -20.99
CA SER A 354 3.10 0.02 -21.95
C SER A 354 3.37 -1.48 -22.14
N GLY A 355 3.07 -2.30 -21.12
CA GLY A 355 3.43 -3.73 -21.10
C GLY A 355 4.93 -4.00 -21.02
N ALA A 356 5.74 -2.98 -20.71
CA ALA A 356 7.19 -3.11 -20.60
C ALA A 356 7.59 -3.96 -19.38
N THR A 357 8.65 -4.78 -19.53
CA THR A 357 9.21 -5.56 -18.41
C THR A 357 9.84 -4.66 -17.36
N ASP A 358 10.59 -3.64 -17.82
CA ASP A 358 11.15 -2.57 -17.01
C ASP A 358 10.41 -1.27 -17.32
N ALA A 359 9.68 -0.75 -16.35
CA ALA A 359 8.93 0.50 -16.44
C ALA A 359 9.51 1.55 -15.48
N LEU A 360 9.17 2.82 -15.73
CA LEU A 360 9.49 3.89 -14.78
C LEU A 360 8.50 3.90 -13.61
N ILE A 361 7.23 3.70 -13.92
CA ILE A 361 6.14 3.59 -12.94
C ILE A 361 5.45 2.25 -13.15
N ASP A 362 5.38 1.44 -12.11
CA ASP A 362 4.74 0.12 -12.14
C ASP A 362 3.23 0.23 -11.90
N ALA A 363 2.82 1.10 -10.97
CA ALA A 363 1.42 1.35 -10.66
C ALA A 363 1.14 2.84 -10.39
N LEU A 364 -0.05 3.28 -10.81
CA LEU A 364 -0.55 4.63 -10.60
C LEU A 364 -2.06 4.56 -10.37
N SER A 365 -2.53 5.01 -9.21
CA SER A 365 -3.94 4.94 -8.83
C SER A 365 -4.37 6.09 -7.92
N LEU A 366 -5.69 6.31 -7.86
CA LEU A 366 -6.30 7.12 -6.81
C LEU A 366 -6.52 6.26 -5.57
N VAL A 367 -6.37 6.87 -4.41
CA VAL A 367 -6.64 6.27 -3.09
C VAL A 367 -7.49 7.23 -2.26
N GLU A 368 -8.24 6.72 -1.29
CA GLU A 368 -8.97 7.54 -0.33
C GLU A 368 -8.08 7.79 0.90
N LEU A 369 -7.90 9.06 1.27
CA LEU A 369 -7.20 9.47 2.49
C LEU A 369 -8.19 10.18 3.42
N GLU A 370 -7.82 10.33 4.69
CA GLU A 370 -8.66 11.00 5.72
C GLU A 370 -9.16 12.38 5.27
N ASN A 371 -8.33 13.15 4.56
CA ASN A 371 -8.63 14.51 4.13
C ASN A 371 -9.07 14.63 2.66
N GLY A 372 -9.52 13.53 2.06
CA GLY A 372 -9.99 13.45 0.67
C GLY A 372 -9.06 12.65 -0.25
N PRO A 373 -9.23 12.76 -1.58
CA PRO A 373 -8.54 11.89 -2.52
C PRO A 373 -7.02 12.07 -2.47
N GLY A 374 -6.31 10.96 -2.50
CA GLY A 374 -4.86 10.85 -2.64
C GLY A 374 -4.45 10.17 -3.94
N ILE A 375 -3.16 10.17 -4.20
CA ILE A 375 -2.52 9.48 -5.31
C ILE A 375 -1.53 8.48 -4.74
N SER A 376 -1.59 7.24 -5.20
CA SER A 376 -0.57 6.23 -4.97
C SER A 376 0.26 6.03 -6.23
N VAL A 377 1.58 6.04 -6.07
CA VAL A 377 2.55 5.82 -7.14
C VAL A 377 3.56 4.77 -6.70
N THR A 378 3.68 3.71 -7.48
CA THR A 378 4.73 2.68 -7.29
C THR A 378 5.76 2.82 -8.40
N ALA A 379 7.00 3.13 -8.04
CA ALA A 379 8.10 3.22 -8.97
C ALA A 379 8.50 1.83 -9.47
N GLY A 380 8.86 1.74 -10.75
CA GLY A 380 9.46 0.54 -11.32
C GLY A 380 10.96 0.46 -11.05
N SER A 381 11.65 -0.38 -11.82
CA SER A 381 13.11 -0.61 -11.70
C SER A 381 13.95 0.53 -12.28
N LEU A 382 13.37 1.40 -13.10
CA LEU A 382 14.09 2.48 -13.79
C LEU A 382 14.20 3.75 -12.96
N THR A 383 15.29 4.48 -13.16
CA THR A 383 15.48 5.85 -12.63
C THR A 383 15.06 6.86 -13.70
N GLY A 384 14.35 7.93 -13.33
CA GLY A 384 13.88 8.90 -14.31
C GLY A 384 12.83 9.86 -13.77
N ASN A 385 12.07 10.44 -14.69
CA ASN A 385 11.10 11.48 -14.41
C ASN A 385 9.77 11.17 -15.09
N ALA A 386 8.68 11.32 -14.36
CA ALA A 386 7.33 11.29 -14.90
C ALA A 386 6.54 12.53 -14.46
N VAL A 387 5.61 12.95 -15.29
CA VAL A 387 4.58 13.92 -14.93
C VAL A 387 3.24 13.22 -14.95
N ILE A 388 2.55 13.30 -13.83
CA ILE A 388 1.20 12.77 -13.66
C ILE A 388 0.23 13.91 -13.36
N ALA A 389 -1.05 13.68 -13.61
CA ALA A 389 -2.10 14.66 -13.38
C ALA A 389 -3.38 14.02 -12.87
N VAL A 390 -4.16 14.82 -12.13
CA VAL A 390 -5.53 14.46 -11.77
C VAL A 390 -6.48 15.25 -12.66
N LYS A 391 -7.51 14.56 -13.15
CA LYS A 391 -8.55 15.11 -14.00
C LYS A 391 -9.91 15.04 -13.34
N LYS A 392 -10.71 16.06 -13.62
CA LYS A 392 -12.14 16.13 -13.32
C LYS A 392 -12.87 16.49 -14.61
N ASN A 393 -13.81 15.65 -15.04
CA ASN A 393 -14.53 15.83 -16.32
C ASN A 393 -13.56 16.05 -17.51
N ASP A 394 -12.52 15.23 -17.61
CA ASP A 394 -11.45 15.29 -18.62
C ASP A 394 -10.56 16.56 -18.61
N VAL A 395 -10.79 17.49 -17.68
CA VAL A 395 -9.95 18.69 -17.49
C VAL A 395 -8.94 18.43 -16.38
N ILE A 396 -7.66 18.75 -16.63
CA ILE A 396 -6.60 18.63 -15.63
C ILE A 396 -6.85 19.66 -14.50
N CYS A 397 -6.93 19.16 -13.26
CA CYS A 397 -7.06 19.99 -12.06
C CYS A 397 -5.71 20.37 -11.47
N TRP A 398 -4.73 19.48 -11.57
CA TRP A 398 -3.36 19.69 -11.12
C TRP A 398 -2.46 18.59 -11.67
N SER A 399 -1.14 18.83 -11.65
CA SER A 399 -0.12 17.87 -12.07
C SER A 399 1.07 17.92 -11.13
N TRP A 400 1.77 16.79 -11.05
CA TRP A 400 2.90 16.53 -10.17
C TRP A 400 4.06 15.94 -10.95
N HIS A 401 5.28 16.28 -10.51
CA HIS A 401 6.52 15.67 -10.97
C HIS A 401 6.87 14.48 -10.06
N ILE A 402 6.97 13.30 -10.63
CA ILE A 402 7.51 12.12 -9.96
C ILE A 402 8.97 11.96 -10.37
N TRP A 403 9.88 12.04 -9.39
CA TRP A 403 11.31 11.92 -9.58
C TRP A 403 11.78 10.59 -9.00
N VAL A 404 11.94 9.58 -9.86
CA VAL A 404 12.42 8.27 -9.44
C VAL A 404 13.94 8.31 -9.37
N THR A 405 14.51 8.27 -8.17
CA THR A 405 15.94 8.41 -7.90
C THR A 405 16.37 7.73 -6.59
N ASP A 406 17.58 7.18 -6.59
CA ASP A 406 18.26 6.68 -5.39
C ASP A 406 18.76 7.81 -4.44
N TYR A 407 18.70 9.06 -4.88
CA TYR A 407 19.07 10.22 -4.07
C TYR A 407 18.00 10.48 -3.02
N ALA A 408 18.34 10.37 -1.73
CA ALA A 408 17.38 10.56 -0.63
C ALA A 408 17.93 11.53 0.43
N PRO A 409 17.81 12.86 0.24
CA PRO A 409 18.39 13.85 1.13
C PRO A 409 17.47 14.27 2.30
N SER A 410 16.26 13.72 2.41
CA SER A 410 15.19 14.18 3.32
C SER A 410 15.53 14.03 4.81
N GLY A 411 16.14 12.91 5.21
CA GLY A 411 16.49 12.59 6.61
C GLY A 411 17.86 13.09 7.08
N ALA A 412 18.62 13.75 6.21
CA ALA A 412 19.98 14.15 6.53
C ALA A 412 20.02 15.38 7.44
N GLN A 413 20.58 15.22 8.63
CA GLN A 413 20.90 16.36 9.49
C GLN A 413 22.15 17.07 8.93
N PRO A 414 22.06 18.37 8.60
CA PRO A 414 23.23 19.12 8.16
C PRO A 414 24.27 19.14 9.28
N GLY A 415 25.55 18.87 8.96
CA GLY A 415 26.59 18.94 9.99
C GLY A 415 26.80 20.35 10.53
N GLN A 416 27.64 20.49 11.56
CA GLN A 416 27.80 21.74 12.32
C GLN A 416 28.51 22.87 11.56
N ALA A 417 29.20 22.59 10.45
CA ALA A 417 30.02 23.56 9.71
C ALA A 417 29.68 23.57 8.21
N ASP A 418 30.25 24.50 7.45
CA ASP A 418 30.14 24.49 5.99
C ASP A 418 30.84 23.28 5.40
N GLY A 419 30.20 22.63 4.43
CA GLY A 419 30.65 21.30 4.03
C GLY A 419 29.77 20.59 3.03
N ASN A 420 30.34 19.53 2.46
CA ASN A 420 29.61 18.49 1.76
C ASN A 420 29.32 17.35 2.73
N TYR A 421 28.07 16.91 2.77
CA TYR A 421 27.61 15.85 3.67
C TYR A 421 27.00 14.72 2.86
N ASN A 422 27.47 13.50 3.07
CA ASN A 422 26.97 12.32 2.37
C ASN A 422 25.53 12.03 2.77
N VAL A 423 24.72 11.67 1.78
CA VAL A 423 23.35 11.17 1.93
C VAL A 423 23.19 9.95 1.00
N PRO A 424 22.17 9.10 1.19
CA PRO A 424 21.88 8.04 0.22
C PRO A 424 21.79 8.61 -1.20
N GLY A 425 22.49 7.98 -2.14
CA GLY A 425 22.54 8.38 -3.55
C GLY A 425 23.23 9.72 -3.88
N GLY A 426 23.85 10.43 -2.92
CA GLY A 426 24.50 11.72 -3.22
C GLY A 426 25.07 12.48 -2.02
N ILE A 427 25.08 13.80 -2.11
CA ILE A 427 25.45 14.71 -1.01
C ILE A 427 24.43 15.84 -0.81
N ILE A 428 24.50 16.51 0.33
CA ILE A 428 23.93 17.86 0.55
C ILE A 428 25.06 18.84 0.85
N GLN A 429 24.85 20.11 0.52
CA GLN A 429 25.84 21.17 0.69
C GLN A 429 25.37 22.21 1.68
N LYS A 430 26.17 22.51 2.70
CA LYS A 430 25.84 23.50 3.73
C LYS A 430 26.69 24.76 3.59
N TYR A 431 26.03 25.92 3.71
CA TYR A 431 26.65 27.24 3.73
C TYR A 431 26.07 28.11 4.84
N THR A 432 26.92 28.60 5.73
CA THR A 432 26.56 29.38 6.91
C THR A 432 26.99 30.83 6.71
N ASN A 433 26.12 31.80 7.03
CA ASN A 433 26.47 33.21 6.94
C ASN A 433 27.53 33.66 7.96
N VAL A 434 28.09 34.84 7.72
CA VAL A 434 29.22 35.45 8.45
C VAL A 434 28.99 35.63 9.94
N ASP A 435 27.74 35.87 10.33
CA ASP A 435 27.29 36.03 11.71
C ASP A 435 26.91 34.69 12.38
N GLY A 436 26.96 33.57 11.63
CA GLY A 436 26.50 32.27 12.08
C GLY A 436 24.96 32.16 12.20
N ALA A 437 24.21 33.18 11.78
CA ALA A 437 22.78 33.29 12.08
C ALA A 437 21.89 32.46 11.14
N VAL A 438 22.34 32.22 9.90
CA VAL A 438 21.57 31.47 8.89
C VAL A 438 22.44 30.42 8.20
N THR A 439 21.89 29.22 8.08
CA THR A 439 22.50 28.05 7.43
C THR A 439 21.63 27.60 6.28
N ASN A 440 22.14 27.70 5.05
CA ASN A 440 21.46 27.19 3.85
C ASN A 440 21.98 25.80 3.49
N VAL A 441 21.06 24.90 3.13
CA VAL A 441 21.38 23.52 2.77
C VAL A 441 20.85 23.24 1.37
N PHE A 442 21.73 22.92 0.42
CA PHE A 442 21.37 22.69 -0.98
C PHE A 442 21.48 21.23 -1.36
N MET A 443 20.63 20.83 -2.31
CA MET A 443 20.80 19.58 -3.05
C MET A 443 22.07 19.64 -3.91
N ASP A 444 22.68 18.47 -4.15
CA ASP A 444 23.87 18.35 -5.00
C ASP A 444 23.57 18.44 -6.51
N ARG A 445 22.31 18.28 -6.89
CA ARG A 445 21.82 18.21 -8.27
C ARG A 445 20.55 19.02 -8.48
N ASN A 446 20.21 19.24 -9.74
CA ASN A 446 18.97 19.91 -10.12
C ASN A 446 17.79 18.93 -10.03
N ILE A 447 16.58 19.46 -9.87
CA ILE A 447 15.36 18.65 -9.84
C ILE A 447 15.27 17.83 -11.13
N GLY A 448 15.04 16.53 -10.97
CA GLY A 448 14.92 15.56 -12.07
C GLY A 448 16.25 15.08 -12.67
N ALA A 449 17.40 15.47 -12.10
CA ALA A 449 18.68 14.89 -12.50
C ALA A 449 18.87 13.51 -11.87
N THR A 450 19.27 12.50 -12.63
CA THR A 450 19.49 11.15 -12.08
C THR A 450 20.90 10.97 -11.51
N THR A 451 21.78 11.96 -11.68
CA THR A 451 23.13 11.97 -11.11
C THR A 451 23.64 13.39 -10.88
N ALA A 452 24.56 13.56 -9.93
CA ALA A 452 25.33 14.79 -9.76
C ALA A 452 26.67 14.78 -10.53
N ALA A 453 27.00 13.69 -11.24
CA ALA A 453 28.29 13.54 -11.91
C ALA A 453 28.49 14.58 -13.04
N ALA A 454 29.61 15.28 -12.99
CA ALA A 454 29.93 16.35 -13.93
C ALA A 454 30.10 15.80 -15.35
N GLY A 455 29.59 16.56 -16.34
CA GLY A 455 29.75 16.21 -17.74
C GLY A 455 28.86 15.06 -18.23
N LEU A 456 27.95 14.55 -17.40
CA LEU A 456 26.91 13.63 -17.86
C LEU A 456 25.63 14.38 -18.20
N ASN A 457 24.95 13.99 -19.27
CA ASN A 457 23.68 14.60 -19.66
C ASN A 457 22.59 14.41 -18.60
N THR A 458 22.61 13.28 -17.89
CA THR A 458 21.74 12.95 -16.76
C THR A 458 21.92 13.88 -15.54
N SER A 459 22.94 14.75 -15.53
CA SER A 459 23.15 15.76 -14.48
C SER A 459 22.38 17.06 -14.67
N LYS A 460 21.80 17.28 -15.86
CA LYS A 460 21.11 18.54 -16.19
C LYS A 460 19.79 18.69 -15.41
N GLY A 461 19.04 17.59 -15.27
CA GLY A 461 17.69 17.58 -14.72
C GLY A 461 16.65 18.18 -15.68
N LEU A 462 15.50 18.56 -15.14
CA LEU A 462 14.39 19.17 -15.87
C LEU A 462 14.46 20.70 -15.87
N GLN A 463 13.65 21.35 -16.70
CA GLN A 463 13.54 22.80 -16.79
C GLN A 463 12.17 23.28 -16.35
N TYR A 464 12.12 24.45 -15.73
CA TYR A 464 10.88 25.04 -15.21
C TYR A 464 10.79 26.49 -15.65
N GLN A 465 9.60 26.92 -16.07
CA GLN A 465 9.33 28.35 -16.25
C GLN A 465 9.13 28.99 -14.87
N TRP A 466 9.68 30.17 -14.66
CA TRP A 466 9.61 30.87 -13.38
C TRP A 466 8.17 30.92 -12.86
N GLY A 467 7.90 30.54 -11.61
CA GLY A 467 6.55 30.57 -11.04
C GLY A 467 5.61 29.43 -11.46
N ARG A 468 6.05 28.47 -12.28
CA ARG A 468 5.29 27.25 -12.60
C ARG A 468 5.81 26.04 -11.85
N LYS A 469 4.92 25.15 -11.46
CA LYS A 469 5.28 23.85 -10.86
C LYS A 469 5.64 22.78 -11.90
N ASP A 470 5.24 22.97 -13.16
CA ASP A 470 5.30 21.93 -14.18
C ASP A 470 6.69 21.86 -14.84
N PRO A 471 7.31 20.67 -14.93
CA PRO A 471 8.58 20.53 -15.61
C PRO A 471 8.45 20.46 -17.13
N PHE A 472 9.55 20.81 -17.79
CA PHE A 472 9.82 20.64 -19.20
C PHE A 472 11.07 19.79 -19.38
N ARG A 473 11.07 18.95 -20.42
CA ARG A 473 12.25 18.18 -20.80
C ARG A 473 13.45 19.08 -21.09
N SER A 474 14.64 18.56 -20.79
CA SER A 474 15.91 19.24 -21.09
C SER A 474 16.62 18.55 -22.25
N HIS A 475 17.54 19.28 -22.88
CA HIS A 475 18.40 18.73 -23.92
C HIS A 475 19.47 17.81 -23.30
N TRP A 476 19.28 16.49 -23.41
CA TRP A 476 20.12 15.44 -22.80
C TRP A 476 21.00 14.68 -23.80
N GLN A 477 21.09 15.13 -25.06
CA GLN A 477 21.71 14.30 -26.10
C GLN A 477 23.17 14.64 -26.35
N ASP A 478 23.59 15.90 -26.25
CA ASP A 478 25.00 16.24 -26.44
C ASP A 478 25.40 17.58 -25.78
N PHE A 479 26.71 17.78 -25.59
CA PHE A 479 27.29 19.09 -25.26
C PHE A 479 27.59 19.92 -26.52
N GLU A 480 27.33 19.33 -27.69
CA GLU A 480 27.40 20.01 -28.99
C GLU A 480 26.17 20.91 -29.23
N ASN A 481 26.30 21.86 -30.16
CA ASN A 481 25.23 22.79 -30.55
C ASN A 481 24.11 22.08 -31.32
N ASN A 482 23.37 21.18 -30.66
CA ASN A 482 22.23 20.49 -31.25
C ASN A 482 20.91 21.13 -30.79
N THR A 483 19.98 21.33 -31.73
CA THR A 483 18.64 21.87 -31.50
C THR A 483 17.57 20.77 -31.34
N GLU A 484 17.92 19.50 -31.52
CA GLU A 484 16.99 18.37 -31.47
C GLU A 484 16.70 17.93 -30.03
N GLU A 485 15.42 17.98 -29.62
CA GLU A 485 15.01 17.64 -28.25
C GLU A 485 14.86 16.12 -28.09
N PRO A 486 15.34 15.53 -26.98
CA PRO A 486 15.12 14.11 -26.72
C PRO A 486 13.61 13.80 -26.60
N PRO A 487 13.16 12.65 -27.12
CA PRO A 487 11.79 12.24 -26.92
C PRO A 487 11.52 12.01 -25.43
N VAL A 488 10.33 12.40 -25.01
CA VAL A 488 9.68 11.83 -23.81
C VAL A 488 8.63 10.85 -24.28
N TYR A 489 7.96 10.15 -23.38
CA TYR A 489 7.06 9.05 -23.72
C TYR A 489 5.73 9.21 -23.01
N ASP A 490 4.63 8.97 -23.74
CA ASP A 490 3.29 8.87 -23.14
C ASP A 490 3.15 7.61 -22.26
N LYS A 491 1.97 7.40 -21.66
CA LYS A 491 1.71 6.23 -20.79
C LYS A 491 1.95 4.87 -21.46
N ALA A 492 1.78 4.78 -22.78
CA ALA A 492 1.97 3.54 -23.54
C ALA A 492 3.43 3.35 -24.01
N GLY A 493 4.33 4.29 -23.71
CA GLY A 493 5.69 4.29 -24.21
C GLY A 493 5.83 4.86 -25.63
N THR A 494 4.83 5.60 -26.12
CA THR A 494 4.90 6.24 -27.44
C THR A 494 5.74 7.51 -27.37
N PRO A 495 6.74 7.70 -28.25
CA PRO A 495 7.57 8.89 -28.25
C PRO A 495 6.78 10.17 -28.55
N ILE A 496 6.90 11.17 -27.67
CA ILE A 496 6.49 12.55 -27.83
C ILE A 496 7.73 13.37 -28.19
N THR A 497 7.79 13.86 -29.43
CA THR A 497 8.96 14.57 -29.97
C THR A 497 8.80 16.08 -29.98
N THR A 498 7.62 16.61 -29.65
CA THR A 498 7.35 18.06 -29.62
C THR A 498 6.38 18.41 -28.50
N PHE A 499 6.70 19.46 -27.74
CA PHE A 499 5.75 20.11 -26.85
C PHE A 499 5.18 21.35 -27.51
N GLU A 500 3.88 21.57 -27.36
CA GLU A 500 3.20 22.75 -27.88
C GLU A 500 3.84 24.03 -27.30
N THR A 501 3.89 25.07 -28.13
CA THR A 501 4.32 26.41 -27.73
C THR A 501 3.26 27.41 -28.14
N VAL A 502 2.75 28.15 -27.17
CA VAL A 502 1.78 29.23 -27.38
C VAL A 502 2.35 30.56 -26.92
N LYS A 503 1.79 31.66 -27.41
CA LYS A 503 2.07 33.02 -26.93
C LYS A 503 0.95 33.47 -26.02
N THR A 504 1.25 34.32 -25.04
CA THR A 504 0.21 34.95 -24.21
C THR A 504 -0.83 35.74 -24.99
N THR A 505 -0.57 36.06 -26.26
CA THR A 505 -1.50 36.74 -27.19
C THR A 505 -2.30 35.81 -28.10
N ASP A 506 -2.08 34.50 -28.03
CA ASP A 506 -2.78 33.55 -28.90
C ASP A 506 -4.25 33.36 -28.48
N ALA A 507 -5.08 32.92 -29.42
CA ALA A 507 -6.50 32.68 -29.17
C ALA A 507 -6.67 31.52 -28.17
N GLY A 508 -7.42 31.75 -27.09
CA GLY A 508 -7.62 30.78 -26.01
C GLY A 508 -6.84 31.10 -24.73
N MET A 509 -5.85 32.01 -24.80
CA MET A 509 -5.17 32.54 -23.61
C MET A 509 -6.03 33.58 -22.89
N ALA A 510 -5.80 33.78 -21.59
CA ALA A 510 -6.47 34.83 -20.85
C ALA A 510 -6.01 36.22 -21.35
N ALA A 511 -6.96 37.14 -21.54
CA ALA A 511 -6.70 38.45 -22.14
C ALA A 511 -7.56 39.56 -21.50
N GLY A 512 -7.01 40.77 -21.42
CA GLY A 512 -7.64 41.96 -20.83
C GLY A 512 -6.85 42.52 -19.65
N ALA A 513 -7.32 43.63 -19.06
CA ALA A 513 -6.71 44.20 -17.85
C ALA A 513 -7.01 43.31 -16.63
N GLY A 514 -6.00 42.98 -15.82
CA GLY A 514 -6.16 42.23 -14.57
C GLY A 514 -6.26 40.70 -14.71
N PHE A 515 -6.00 40.12 -15.88
CA PHE A 515 -6.02 38.67 -16.10
C PHE A 515 -4.64 38.02 -15.95
N ASN A 516 -4.62 36.72 -15.63
CA ASN A 516 -3.43 35.86 -15.59
C ASN A 516 -3.68 34.49 -16.24
N ASN A 517 -2.60 33.75 -16.50
CA ASN A 517 -2.61 32.44 -17.16
C ASN A 517 -2.38 31.26 -16.19
N VAL A 518 -2.55 31.44 -14.87
CA VAL A 518 -2.29 30.37 -13.89
C VAL A 518 -3.18 29.15 -14.14
N GLU A 519 -4.50 29.34 -14.19
CA GLU A 519 -5.42 28.21 -14.44
C GLU A 519 -5.16 27.55 -15.79
N TYR A 520 -4.77 28.33 -16.80
CA TYR A 520 -4.38 27.77 -18.10
C TYR A 520 -3.17 26.84 -17.95
N THR A 521 -2.13 27.25 -17.22
CA THR A 521 -0.94 26.40 -16.98
C THR A 521 -1.24 25.17 -16.15
N VAL A 522 -2.15 25.28 -15.18
CA VAL A 522 -2.61 24.13 -14.39
C VAL A 522 -3.31 23.11 -15.28
N GLN A 523 -4.16 23.57 -16.20
CA GLN A 523 -4.89 22.70 -17.13
C GLN A 523 -4.03 22.19 -18.30
N ASN A 524 -2.90 22.85 -18.59
CA ASN A 524 -2.02 22.56 -19.73
C ASN A 524 -0.54 22.52 -19.29
N PRO A 525 -0.15 21.52 -18.48
CA PRO A 525 1.16 21.49 -17.81
C PRO A 525 2.34 21.27 -18.78
N ASP A 526 2.11 20.68 -19.95
CA ASP A 526 3.10 20.41 -21.00
C ASP A 526 3.17 21.50 -22.09
N VAL A 527 2.29 22.50 -22.04
CA VAL A 527 2.29 23.63 -22.98
C VAL A 527 3.29 24.69 -22.52
N PHE A 528 4.24 25.01 -23.40
CA PHE A 528 5.22 26.06 -23.16
C PHE A 528 4.65 27.43 -23.56
N ILE A 529 4.65 28.38 -22.62
CA ILE A 529 4.06 29.71 -22.88
C ILE A 529 5.16 30.74 -23.07
N THR A 530 5.10 31.46 -24.18
CA THR A 530 5.98 32.58 -24.50
C THR A 530 5.25 33.92 -24.31
N ALA A 531 6.00 34.97 -23.98
CA ALA A 531 5.47 36.32 -23.99
C ALA A 531 5.08 36.72 -25.42
N GLY A 532 3.96 37.40 -25.56
CA GLY A 532 3.50 37.94 -26.84
C GLY A 532 4.42 39.02 -27.44
N ASN A 533 3.93 39.70 -28.48
CA ASN A 533 4.74 40.58 -29.34
C ASN A 533 5.30 41.84 -28.65
N ASN A 534 4.90 42.16 -27.42
CA ASN A 534 5.31 43.38 -26.71
C ASN A 534 6.48 43.10 -25.76
N ILE A 535 7.67 43.18 -26.32
CA ILE A 535 8.94 42.67 -25.78
C ILE A 535 9.35 43.32 -24.43
N ASN A 536 8.70 44.40 -24.01
CA ASN A 536 9.08 45.11 -22.78
C ASN A 536 8.05 45.01 -21.66
N LYS A 537 6.92 44.30 -21.87
CA LYS A 537 5.73 44.49 -21.05
C LYS A 537 5.06 43.24 -20.48
N GLY A 538 5.47 41.99 -20.77
CA GLY A 538 4.80 40.80 -20.19
C GLY A 538 5.68 39.54 -20.14
N ASP A 539 5.20 38.51 -19.44
CA ASP A 539 5.83 37.19 -19.26
C ASP A 539 4.87 36.05 -19.70
N TRP A 540 5.03 34.82 -19.16
CA TRP A 540 4.06 33.73 -19.41
C TRP A 540 2.77 33.90 -18.58
N TYR A 541 2.87 34.54 -17.41
CA TYR A 541 1.77 34.71 -16.46
C TYR A 541 0.77 35.72 -16.99
N SER A 542 1.22 36.83 -17.58
CA SER A 542 0.35 37.86 -18.13
C SER A 542 0.95 38.61 -19.33
N GLN A 543 0.09 39.24 -20.13
CA GLN A 543 0.51 40.08 -21.26
C GLN A 543 1.12 41.43 -20.83
N THR A 544 0.92 41.83 -19.57
CA THR A 544 1.25 43.17 -19.03
C THR A 544 1.90 43.08 -17.66
N ASN A 545 2.94 43.87 -17.39
CA ASN A 545 3.65 43.89 -16.10
C ASN A 545 2.76 44.39 -14.93
N GLU A 546 1.57 44.93 -15.22
CA GLU A 546 0.60 45.39 -14.20
C GLU A 546 0.01 44.25 -13.36
N VAL A 547 0.02 43.04 -13.91
CA VAL A 547 -0.54 41.83 -13.26
C VAL A 547 0.57 40.80 -13.02
N ALA A 548 1.84 41.20 -13.08
CA ALA A 548 2.93 40.28 -12.76
C ALA A 548 2.84 39.87 -11.28
N ASP A 549 2.98 38.57 -11.03
CA ASP A 549 3.13 38.03 -9.69
C ASP A 549 4.60 37.65 -9.50
N ASP A 550 5.20 38.01 -8.37
CA ASP A 550 6.58 37.67 -7.99
C ASP A 550 6.61 36.57 -6.90
N ALA A 551 5.44 36.24 -6.35
CA ALA A 551 5.26 35.42 -5.17
C ALA A 551 5.01 33.94 -5.48
N LEU A 552 4.80 33.58 -6.76
CA LEU A 552 4.45 32.21 -7.18
C LEU A 552 5.43 31.15 -6.69
N TRP A 553 6.74 31.42 -6.75
CA TRP A 553 7.77 30.57 -6.11
C TRP A 553 8.29 31.14 -4.79
N LYS A 554 7.97 32.40 -4.47
CA LYS A 554 8.61 33.18 -3.40
C LYS A 554 7.58 34.00 -2.62
N PRO A 555 6.79 33.39 -1.74
CA PRO A 555 5.75 34.11 -1.02
C PRO A 555 6.35 35.21 -0.14
N ALA A 556 5.59 36.30 0.05
CA ALA A 556 6.01 37.40 0.90
C ALA A 556 6.17 36.93 2.35
N GLY A 557 7.42 36.75 2.80
CA GLY A 557 7.74 36.21 4.12
C GLY A 557 8.65 34.97 4.11
N GLY A 558 8.86 34.34 2.95
CA GLY A 558 9.76 33.18 2.79
C GLY A 558 9.01 31.85 2.85
N GLY A 559 9.74 30.74 2.73
CA GLY A 559 9.18 29.39 2.72
C GLY A 559 8.71 28.90 1.34
N LYS A 560 8.18 27.67 1.31
CA LYS A 560 7.67 27.00 0.11
C LYS A 560 6.27 27.50 -0.28
N SER A 561 6.08 27.82 -1.55
CA SER A 561 4.78 28.22 -2.11
C SER A 561 4.06 27.05 -2.78
N PRO A 562 2.75 27.18 -3.03
CA PRO A 562 1.95 26.18 -3.75
C PRO A 562 2.46 25.86 -5.17
N TYR A 563 3.18 26.76 -5.83
CA TYR A 563 3.73 26.53 -7.18
C TYR A 563 5.22 26.17 -7.19
N ASP A 564 5.85 26.09 -6.01
CA ASP A 564 7.25 25.71 -5.86
C ASP A 564 7.49 24.27 -6.39
N PRO A 565 8.38 24.06 -7.37
CA PRO A 565 8.58 22.76 -8.00
C PRO A 565 9.41 21.79 -7.15
N CYS A 566 9.99 22.23 -6.03
CA CYS A 566 10.88 21.38 -5.24
C CYS A 566 10.12 20.23 -4.53
N PRO A 567 10.83 19.15 -4.16
CA PRO A 567 10.28 18.10 -3.33
C PRO A 567 9.81 18.55 -1.94
N ALA A 568 9.07 17.70 -1.24
CA ALA A 568 8.69 17.94 0.17
C ALA A 568 9.94 18.19 1.04
N GLY A 569 9.88 19.21 1.90
CA GLY A 569 11.01 19.65 2.75
C GLY A 569 12.11 20.41 2.01
N TRP A 570 11.89 20.79 0.75
CA TRP A 570 12.79 21.58 -0.07
C TRP A 570 12.02 22.69 -0.80
N ARG A 571 12.66 23.82 -1.04
CA ARG A 571 12.09 24.97 -1.75
C ARG A 571 13.07 25.58 -2.74
N VAL A 572 12.55 26.41 -3.65
CA VAL A 572 13.36 27.27 -4.49
C VAL A 572 14.07 28.32 -3.62
N PRO A 573 15.36 28.59 -3.85
CA PRO A 573 16.08 29.61 -3.09
C PRO A 573 15.41 30.98 -3.17
N SER A 574 15.17 31.62 -2.01
CA SER A 574 14.50 32.92 -1.88
C SER A 574 15.51 34.02 -1.50
N ASN A 575 15.25 35.28 -1.85
CA ASN A 575 16.08 36.41 -1.38
C ASN A 575 15.22 37.23 -0.43
N LEU A 576 15.34 36.98 0.87
CA LEU A 576 14.83 37.90 1.87
C LEU A 576 16.01 38.48 2.64
N ASN A 577 15.75 39.56 3.37
CA ASN A 577 16.67 40.14 4.35
C ASN A 577 17.11 39.14 5.47
N SER A 578 16.83 37.84 5.31
CA SER A 578 17.31 36.68 6.08
C SER A 578 18.74 36.26 5.71
N GLY A 579 19.35 36.80 4.66
CA GLY A 579 20.74 36.50 4.34
C GLY A 579 20.98 35.21 3.55
N ASP A 580 19.96 34.61 2.92
CA ASP A 580 20.15 33.47 2.00
C ASP A 580 21.16 33.81 0.89
N VAL A 581 21.07 35.04 0.35
CA VAL A 581 22.04 35.61 -0.59
C VAL A 581 22.15 37.14 -0.41
N SER A 582 23.26 37.67 0.12
CA SER A 582 23.41 39.11 0.37
C SER A 582 23.68 39.90 -0.92
N ASN A 583 22.85 40.92 -1.13
CA ASN A 583 22.98 42.13 -1.96
C ASN A 583 23.51 41.96 -3.40
N ASN A 584 22.59 42.24 -4.35
CA ASN A 584 22.75 42.44 -5.80
C ASN A 584 22.44 41.28 -6.77
N ALA A 585 21.66 40.29 -6.33
CA ALA A 585 21.33 39.11 -7.14
C ALA A 585 19.81 38.83 -7.19
N SER A 586 19.01 39.67 -7.83
CA SER A 586 17.55 39.53 -7.88
C SER A 586 17.05 38.22 -8.52
N GLY A 587 16.39 37.35 -7.73
CA GLY A 587 15.53 36.26 -8.22
C GLY A 587 16.04 34.85 -7.90
N ALA A 588 15.20 33.83 -8.16
CA ALA A 588 15.49 32.39 -7.99
C ALA A 588 16.73 31.87 -8.78
N PHE A 589 17.47 32.78 -9.41
CA PHE A 589 18.48 32.56 -10.44
C PHE A 589 19.60 33.63 -10.47
N GLY A 590 19.79 34.47 -9.43
CA GLY A 590 20.94 35.39 -9.33
C GLY A 590 21.93 34.90 -8.27
N GLY A 591 23.24 35.13 -8.30
CA GLY A 591 24.14 35.89 -9.17
C GLY A 591 25.50 35.96 -8.44
N LEU A 592 26.60 35.55 -9.07
CA LEU A 592 27.97 35.69 -8.55
C LEU A 592 28.76 36.60 -9.51
N GLY A 593 29.30 37.71 -8.99
CA GLY A 593 30.08 38.69 -9.78
C GLY A 593 31.49 38.21 -10.12
N ALA A 594 32.11 38.77 -11.16
CA ALA A 594 33.46 38.42 -11.64
C ALA A 594 34.50 39.53 -11.41
N THR A 595 35.72 39.14 -11.04
CA THR A 595 36.99 39.84 -11.35
C THR A 595 38.10 38.84 -11.65
N GLY A 596 38.94 39.13 -12.65
CA GLY A 596 39.90 38.20 -13.25
C GLY A 596 41.08 37.75 -12.38
N ALA A 597 41.64 36.60 -12.80
CA ALA A 597 42.67 35.76 -12.17
C ALA A 597 42.12 34.68 -11.22
N ASP A 598 42.51 33.41 -11.48
CA ASP A 598 42.28 32.20 -10.67
C ASP A 598 41.01 32.20 -9.79
N PHE A 599 39.87 31.90 -10.40
CA PHE A 599 38.58 32.25 -9.82
C PHE A 599 38.12 31.32 -8.67
N THR A 600 38.11 31.86 -7.45
CA THR A 600 37.34 31.36 -6.29
C THR A 600 35.98 32.06 -6.31
N ALA A 601 34.86 31.33 -6.40
CA ALA A 601 33.55 31.95 -6.25
C ALA A 601 33.33 32.31 -4.78
N THR A 602 33.24 33.60 -4.50
CA THR A 602 33.06 34.17 -3.17
C THR A 602 31.59 34.57 -2.98
N TYR A 603 30.88 33.91 -2.07
CA TYR A 603 29.67 34.50 -1.49
C TYR A 603 30.11 35.62 -0.54
N THR A 604 29.77 36.87 -0.86
CA THR A 604 30.10 38.05 -0.03
C THR A 604 28.88 38.46 0.76
N VAL A 605 28.92 38.31 2.08
CA VAL A 605 28.00 39.03 2.97
C VAL A 605 28.62 40.38 3.28
N ASN A 606 28.07 41.46 2.73
CA ASN A 606 28.49 42.81 3.08
C ASN A 606 27.74 43.26 4.34
N ALA A 607 28.39 43.14 5.49
CA ALA A 607 28.08 43.95 6.66
C ALA A 607 29.33 44.77 7.00
N ASP A 608 29.29 46.04 6.60
CA ASP A 608 29.99 47.24 7.07
C ASP A 608 31.49 47.22 7.43
N THR A 609 32.23 46.10 7.33
CA THR A 609 33.72 46.03 7.29
C THR A 609 34.32 44.61 7.22
N THR A 610 33.52 43.52 7.24
CA THR A 610 34.08 42.14 7.20
C THR A 610 33.53 41.32 6.03
N THR A 611 34.39 41.01 5.05
CA THR A 611 34.10 40.06 3.96
C THR A 611 34.55 38.65 4.39
N VAL A 612 33.61 37.70 4.50
CA VAL A 612 33.96 36.27 4.52
C VAL A 612 33.80 35.75 3.11
N SER A 613 34.79 34.97 2.65
CA SER A 613 34.70 34.25 1.38
C SER A 613 34.54 32.77 1.64
N HIS A 614 33.34 32.24 1.38
CA HIS A 614 33.11 30.80 1.40
C HIS A 614 33.68 30.20 0.11
N LYS A 615 34.61 29.25 0.23
CA LYS A 615 35.05 28.45 -0.90
C LYS A 615 33.89 27.53 -1.25
N THR A 616 33.18 27.74 -2.37
CA THR A 616 32.17 26.80 -2.83
C THR A 616 32.78 25.40 -2.88
N LEU A 617 32.21 24.45 -2.13
CA LEU A 617 32.69 23.08 -2.08
C LEU A 617 32.08 22.25 -3.23
N GLY A 618 32.42 22.61 -4.47
CA GLY A 618 32.25 21.76 -5.67
C GLY A 618 30.88 21.80 -6.37
N PHE A 619 30.87 22.18 -7.67
CA PHE A 619 30.38 21.42 -8.86
C PHE A 619 30.07 22.34 -10.06
N VAL A 620 30.91 22.28 -11.10
CA VAL A 620 30.80 23.07 -12.34
C VAL A 620 29.65 22.56 -13.24
N PHE A 621 28.68 23.41 -13.62
CA PHE A 621 27.87 23.17 -14.83
C PHE A 621 28.47 23.90 -16.02
N VAL A 622 28.96 23.12 -16.97
CA VAL A 622 29.37 23.59 -18.28
C VAL A 622 28.13 23.52 -19.18
N LEU A 623 27.64 24.69 -19.61
CA LEU A 623 26.65 24.87 -20.69
C LEU A 623 25.28 24.24 -20.39
N SER A 624 24.39 24.96 -19.71
CA SER A 624 22.98 24.57 -19.70
C SER A 624 22.26 25.16 -20.92
N PRO A 625 21.74 24.34 -21.85
CA PRO A 625 20.86 24.84 -22.91
C PRO A 625 19.58 25.39 -22.28
N GLN A 626 19.12 26.57 -22.71
CA GLN A 626 17.91 27.21 -22.19
C GLN A 626 16.82 27.17 -23.26
N ARG A 627 15.57 26.85 -22.88
CA ARG A 627 14.41 27.10 -23.74
C ARG A 627 14.05 28.58 -23.65
N ARG A 628 14.25 29.31 -24.74
CA ARG A 628 13.98 30.76 -24.80
C ARG A 628 12.49 31.06 -24.75
N ASN A 629 12.19 32.34 -24.51
CA ASN A 629 10.90 32.97 -24.74
C ASN A 629 10.40 32.96 -26.22
N THR A 630 11.02 32.16 -27.09
CA THR A 630 10.54 31.87 -28.45
C THR A 630 10.13 30.40 -28.60
N GLY A 631 10.19 29.61 -27.52
CA GLY A 631 9.97 28.15 -27.53
C GLY A 631 11.16 27.33 -28.04
N VAL A 632 12.20 27.98 -28.57
CA VAL A 632 13.36 27.33 -29.19
C VAL A 632 14.53 27.25 -28.21
N PHE A 633 15.23 26.13 -28.20
CA PHE A 633 16.47 25.94 -27.44
C PHE A 633 17.62 26.79 -28.00
N LEU A 634 18.37 27.43 -27.11
CA LEU A 634 19.69 28.00 -27.43
C LEU A 634 20.78 27.17 -26.75
N THR A 635 21.77 26.75 -27.54
CA THR A 635 23.01 26.13 -27.07
C THR A 635 24.17 27.12 -26.98
N THR A 636 23.96 28.40 -27.32
CA THR A 636 24.99 29.44 -27.26
C THR A 636 25.38 29.74 -25.82
N ARG A 637 26.50 29.14 -25.39
CA ARG A 637 27.32 29.40 -24.19
C ARG A 637 26.67 30.23 -23.07
N ILE A 638 25.81 29.59 -22.27
CA ILE A 638 25.41 30.09 -20.94
C ILE A 638 26.03 29.16 -19.89
N LEU A 639 27.01 29.69 -19.16
CA LEU A 639 27.72 29.01 -18.09
C LEU A 639 27.07 29.42 -16.77
N ASN A 640 26.33 28.52 -16.13
CA ASN A 640 25.79 28.75 -14.79
C ASN A 640 26.69 27.98 -13.80
N LEU A 641 27.55 28.68 -13.07
CA LEU A 641 28.58 28.07 -12.22
C LEU A 641 28.18 28.01 -10.75
N TRP A 642 28.43 26.85 -10.14
CA TRP A 642 28.94 26.72 -8.78
C TRP A 642 30.31 25.99 -8.91
N THR A 643 31.39 26.25 -8.16
CA THR A 643 32.69 25.60 -8.48
C THR A 643 33.55 25.20 -7.28
N ASN A 644 34.36 24.13 -7.45
CA ASN A 644 35.70 23.96 -6.88
C ASN A 644 36.56 23.16 -7.88
N GLY A 645 37.72 23.68 -8.28
CA GLY A 645 38.79 22.92 -8.97
C GLY A 645 38.76 22.88 -10.51
N GLN A 646 39.95 23.04 -11.12
CA GLN A 646 40.26 23.16 -12.56
C GLN A 646 40.19 21.85 -13.36
N PRO A 647 39.95 21.94 -14.69
CA PRO A 647 40.75 21.17 -15.64
C PRO A 647 41.46 22.09 -16.64
N TYR A 648 42.78 21.98 -16.62
CA TYR A 648 43.69 22.46 -17.66
C TYR A 648 43.44 21.69 -18.97
N ASN A 649 43.11 22.38 -20.08
CA ASN A 649 43.31 21.84 -21.43
C ASN A 649 43.87 22.93 -22.37
N PRO A 650 45.16 22.84 -22.75
CA PRO A 650 45.87 23.89 -23.48
C PRO A 650 45.61 23.92 -25.00
N THR A 651 44.76 23.05 -25.57
CA THR A 651 44.61 22.93 -27.04
C THR A 651 43.26 23.38 -27.60
N ASN A 652 42.30 23.85 -26.79
CA ASN A 652 41.04 24.38 -27.30
C ASN A 652 41.07 25.92 -27.32
N SER A 653 41.44 26.49 -28.47
CA SER A 653 41.62 27.93 -28.72
C SER A 653 40.31 28.76 -28.73
N ALA A 654 39.21 28.21 -28.22
CA ALA A 654 38.00 28.95 -27.85
C ALA A 654 37.93 29.15 -26.32
N ASN A 655 38.98 29.77 -25.77
CA ASN A 655 39.12 30.11 -24.36
C ASN A 655 38.07 31.15 -23.92
N GLY A 656 37.00 30.66 -23.31
CA GLY A 656 36.29 31.31 -22.20
C GLY A 656 35.87 32.76 -22.40
N SER A 657 34.90 33.05 -23.28
CA SER A 657 34.02 34.19 -23.04
C SER A 657 32.99 33.81 -21.98
N ILE A 658 33.32 34.09 -20.71
CA ILE A 658 32.37 34.19 -19.60
C ILE A 658 31.60 35.48 -19.84
N THR A 659 30.29 35.39 -20.08
CA THR A 659 29.46 36.59 -20.08
C THR A 659 29.09 36.89 -18.63
N GLN A 660 29.83 37.82 -18.03
CA GLN A 660 29.29 38.71 -17.02
C GLN A 660 27.99 39.28 -17.60
N VAL A 661 26.83 38.93 -17.05
CA VAL A 661 25.72 39.85 -17.24
C VAL A 661 26.02 41.00 -16.31
N ALA A 662 26.24 42.17 -16.90
CA ALA A 662 26.55 43.39 -16.21
C ALA A 662 25.62 43.57 -14.99
N THR A 663 26.08 44.37 -14.03
CA THR A 663 25.30 44.98 -12.94
C THR A 663 23.98 45.62 -13.40
N ASP A 664 23.78 45.70 -14.71
CA ASP A 664 22.64 46.26 -15.38
C ASP A 664 22.11 45.17 -16.35
N GLY A 665 21.22 44.28 -15.88
CA GLY A 665 20.31 43.62 -16.84
C GLY A 665 20.18 42.09 -16.94
N PHE A 666 20.54 41.22 -15.98
CA PHE A 666 19.91 39.88 -15.90
C PHE A 666 18.92 39.84 -14.77
N TYR A 667 17.69 40.05 -15.15
CA TYR A 667 16.66 40.25 -14.19
C TYR A 667 15.55 39.23 -14.45
N ALA A 668 15.59 38.12 -13.71
CA ALA A 668 14.38 37.35 -13.44
C ALA A 668 13.36 38.22 -12.67
N ASN A 669 13.81 39.32 -12.07
CA ASN A 669 12.99 40.40 -11.55
C ASN A 669 13.33 41.76 -12.20
N SER A 670 13.10 41.92 -13.50
CA SER A 670 13.28 43.23 -14.16
C SER A 670 11.90 43.79 -14.31
N GLY A 671 11.79 45.11 -14.36
CA GLY A 671 10.61 45.75 -14.96
C GLY A 671 10.34 45.35 -16.43
N THR A 672 10.97 44.30 -16.99
CA THR A 672 10.78 43.74 -18.33
C THR A 672 10.51 42.22 -18.23
N GLY A 673 9.24 41.80 -18.15
CA GLY A 673 8.81 40.43 -17.81
C GLY A 673 9.31 39.27 -18.70
N GLN A 674 9.87 39.52 -19.88
CA GLN A 674 10.16 38.47 -20.87
C GLN A 674 11.03 37.30 -20.42
N ARG A 675 11.96 37.52 -19.50
CA ARG A 675 12.91 36.47 -19.09
C ARG A 675 12.27 35.44 -18.15
N ARG A 676 11.12 35.76 -17.54
CA ARG A 676 10.32 34.82 -16.73
C ARG A 676 9.65 33.73 -17.57
N ALA A 677 9.41 33.98 -18.85
CA ALA A 677 8.86 33.01 -19.81
C ALA A 677 9.89 31.98 -20.33
N CYS A 678 11.15 32.02 -19.89
CA CYS A 678 12.13 31.01 -20.24
C CYS A 678 12.07 29.81 -19.28
N ALA A 679 12.44 28.61 -19.74
CA ALA A 679 12.64 27.46 -18.87
C ALA A 679 14.09 27.37 -18.39
N LEU A 680 14.29 27.11 -17.10
CA LEU A 680 15.60 26.99 -16.46
C LEU A 680 15.66 25.80 -15.51
N HIS A 681 16.85 25.26 -15.30
CA HIS A 681 17.06 24.20 -14.32
C HIS A 681 16.96 24.73 -12.90
N VAL A 682 16.26 24.01 -12.03
CA VAL A 682 16.05 24.41 -10.63
C VAL A 682 16.88 23.52 -9.71
N ARG A 683 17.55 24.15 -8.74
CA ARG A 683 18.19 23.47 -7.61
C ARG A 683 17.55 23.96 -6.32
N CYS A 684 17.21 23.02 -5.46
CA CYS A 684 16.49 23.32 -4.23
C CYS A 684 17.42 23.59 -3.05
N VAL A 685 16.94 24.45 -2.15
CA VAL A 685 17.44 24.63 -0.79
C VAL A 685 16.46 23.97 0.19
N LYS A 686 16.95 23.53 1.35
CA LYS A 686 16.11 22.96 2.40
C LYS A 686 15.08 23.99 2.84
N ASP A 687 13.85 23.54 3.04
CA ASP A 687 12.79 24.37 3.61
C ASP A 687 12.92 24.40 5.14
N ASP A 688 12.66 25.57 5.74
CA ASP A 688 12.93 25.87 7.15
C ASP A 688 11.86 25.31 8.11
#